data_AF-A0A9P0I304-F1
#
_entry.id   AF-A0A9P0I304-F1
#
_cell.length_a   1.000
_cell.length_b   1.000
_cell.length_c   1.000
_cell.angle_alpha   90.00
_cell.angle_beta   90.00
_cell.angle_gamma   90.00
#
_symmetry.space_group_name_H-M   'P 1'
#
loop_
_entity.id
_entity.type
_entity.pdbx_description
1 polymer ?
#
loop_
_entity_poly.entity_id
_entity_poly.type
_entity_poly.pdbx_seq_one_letter_code
_entity_poly.pdbx_strand_id
1 'polypeptide(L)'
;MFTMFTLRALTQCLTYTTDELYESVDKSAGIFRLACEHVLRTMRRGRETLLTLLEAFVYDPLVEWGGAAGSAGKRRCTARDVRAALAMMAVRTQELAHHFTEVTEQFLAVLPDIKQCAEKWLKENEELKSVETRLQDCHQQMALIKEIEAYGPNLNSHPLYAISQKYSSYKHAKNAVEDSMKALVKILNEFDTQIENFATTTEAINGPQLMAWVQEFSGTDEEEQPIFEHIKDFLTNAGQAAMISQCEQAETELYQSMKQTHHLVRSCLELLSQYVAVSQYYPQSHTEYHRVLVFRKLVAAALESKSPEVCRDVANQVAALINAENNKSDTSQQIINYNYRLQNMNVEANANLTKAIERLQLEGGPDALALAQEAYREAKTNISNWVRAEEGAGEALECVVIGMLCNLNRRYLMLENGAQSAGDCLVDLTSREGEWFLDDMSTLSMQAVELLSLLPLQSASAEDAAMPVAVECVRNANLLLADLVQLNYNFSTIILPEALKKIHSEDPSVLLMISELNAVIMNSPVPLNELLSQLELHLRYLVMDMESPASSAPLLAAEVRSRYEALLSAPVSEADGQSSGRMLLMGFNGLFAAVELRARELADHLAIPIPPAWRKIDHINESMHMSAALQSAAVRAVLEDVFLVRRLQAVAEVFAMCAQMACAFKGTGPPTLFDDTALCKPVRRFTAEYVSRCVLGVQSKALASVLCLLLRRANLDLHAEVEQKEIVKWGAGANPALSGVAAALAGAGAAAGARAASLGAAAAALAAHAQHAAALRGPRAPRTAAHLAAALAHWEKVDNVSALLREMISSLSAESAALRARLRGAGESLRGGAERAQAPAAARAALLHDVRAPLALLAAAHDGNNPASDFLSREKTVSEHIAALGALGTGREAELGAGREAGPGLGAGREAGLGAGREAGPGLGAGREAGLGAGREAEAGVSAGRRAAAVLLECLGAHHDALLQSVHCDIHTYCYFQRGERNAVGAGVWKRVRLKLEGRDDTLGRDTLGARDTQGGRDTTAGRDTSGRDTPGPRRLALHEHVDAVIRDAVSWGNLCHMYEGWMAWV
;
A
#
# COMPACT_ATOMS: atom_id res chain seq x y z
N MET A 1 -40.12 50.97 -29.44
CA MET A 1 -40.38 51.91 -28.34
C MET A 1 -39.67 53.24 -28.48
N PHE A 2 -38.47 53.32 -29.07
CA PHE A 2 -37.85 54.62 -29.42
C PHE A 2 -38.27 55.20 -30.79
N THR A 3 -38.90 54.41 -31.65
CA THR A 3 -39.39 54.86 -32.98
C THR A 3 -40.80 55.43 -32.98
N MET A 4 -41.52 55.37 -31.85
CA MET A 4 -42.85 55.99 -31.73
C MET A 4 -42.79 57.42 -31.14
N PHE A 5 -41.69 57.79 -30.46
CA PHE A 5 -41.52 59.12 -29.87
C PHE A 5 -41.32 60.21 -30.94
N THR A 6 -40.86 59.80 -32.13
CA THR A 6 -40.59 60.71 -33.26
C THR A 6 -41.80 60.99 -34.14
N LEU A 7 -42.82 60.12 -34.20
CA LEU A 7 -43.93 60.27 -35.16
C LEU A 7 -45.12 61.10 -34.65
N ARG A 8 -45.25 61.33 -33.34
CA ARG A 8 -46.24 62.28 -32.79
C ARG A 8 -45.68 63.66 -32.43
N ALA A 9 -44.39 63.74 -32.08
CA ALA A 9 -43.65 65.01 -32.12
C ALA A 9 -43.64 65.64 -33.52
N LEU A 10 -43.83 64.84 -34.58
CA LEU A 10 -43.96 65.30 -35.96
C LEU A 10 -45.40 65.64 -36.42
N THR A 11 -46.48 65.19 -35.75
CA THR A 11 -47.86 65.38 -36.26
C THR A 11 -48.68 66.48 -35.59
N GLN A 12 -48.35 66.93 -34.38
CA GLN A 12 -49.12 67.99 -33.69
C GLN A 12 -48.30 69.29 -33.47
N CYS A 13 -46.98 69.17 -33.26
CA CYS A 13 -46.08 70.33 -33.08
C CYS A 13 -45.54 70.95 -34.40
N LEU A 14 -45.68 70.27 -35.55
CA LEU A 14 -45.30 70.80 -36.87
C LEU A 14 -46.48 71.28 -37.72
N THR A 15 -47.72 70.89 -37.40
CA THR A 15 -48.92 71.43 -38.08
C THR A 15 -49.23 72.87 -37.66
N TYR A 16 -48.80 73.30 -36.47
CA TYR A 16 -49.04 74.67 -35.97
C TYR A 16 -47.88 75.65 -36.22
N THR A 17 -46.73 75.20 -36.71
CA THR A 17 -45.58 76.09 -37.03
C THR A 17 -45.49 76.47 -38.51
N THR A 18 -46.52 76.15 -39.31
CA THR A 18 -46.52 76.43 -40.76
C THR A 18 -47.84 76.98 -41.28
N ASP A 19 -48.32 78.08 -40.68
CA ASP A 19 -49.44 78.88 -41.26
C ASP A 19 -49.01 79.75 -42.47
N GLU A 20 -47.77 79.62 -42.96
CA GLU A 20 -47.29 80.30 -44.19
C GLU A 20 -46.61 79.38 -45.22
N LEU A 21 -46.73 78.05 -45.13
CA LEU A 21 -46.22 77.14 -46.16
C LEU A 21 -47.16 75.96 -46.46
N TYR A 22 -48.42 76.28 -46.74
CA TYR A 22 -49.47 75.35 -47.21
C TYR A 22 -49.15 74.65 -48.56
N GLU A 23 -47.99 74.90 -49.17
CA GLU A 23 -47.54 74.26 -50.43
C GLU A 23 -46.33 73.31 -50.26
N SER A 24 -45.81 73.14 -49.05
CA SER A 24 -44.64 72.28 -48.80
C SER A 24 -44.92 71.05 -47.91
N VAL A 25 -46.13 70.94 -47.37
CA VAL A 25 -46.54 69.87 -46.44
C VAL A 25 -46.69 68.51 -47.14
N ASP A 26 -46.95 68.47 -48.45
CA ASP A 26 -46.88 67.22 -49.23
C ASP A 26 -45.43 66.79 -49.54
N LYS A 27 -44.45 67.72 -49.51
CA LYS A 27 -43.03 67.42 -49.76
C LYS A 27 -42.30 66.92 -48.51
N SER A 28 -42.61 67.43 -47.32
CA SER A 28 -41.95 67.00 -46.07
C SER A 28 -42.36 65.57 -45.64
N ALA A 29 -43.63 65.21 -45.83
CA ALA A 29 -44.09 63.82 -45.72
C ALA A 29 -43.38 62.89 -46.72
N GLY A 30 -43.12 63.38 -47.94
CA GLY A 30 -42.35 62.67 -48.96
C GLY A 30 -40.87 62.46 -48.59
N ILE A 31 -40.17 63.50 -48.08
CA ILE A 31 -38.74 63.41 -47.73
C ILE A 31 -38.52 62.49 -46.53
N PHE A 32 -39.37 62.56 -45.50
CA PHE A 32 -39.26 61.67 -44.34
C PHE A 32 -39.48 60.20 -44.76
N ARG A 33 -40.53 59.95 -45.55
CA ARG A 33 -40.80 58.61 -46.11
C ARG A 33 -39.63 58.10 -46.97
N LEU A 34 -39.11 58.91 -47.89
CA LEU A 34 -37.98 58.56 -48.76
C LEU A 34 -36.70 58.32 -47.96
N ALA A 35 -36.45 59.10 -46.90
CA ALA A 35 -35.33 58.91 -46.00
C ALA A 35 -35.48 57.61 -45.19
N CYS A 36 -36.66 57.31 -44.64
CA CYS A 36 -36.96 56.05 -43.97
C CYS A 36 -36.78 54.86 -44.91
N GLU A 37 -37.26 54.95 -46.15
CA GLU A 37 -37.02 53.94 -47.18
C GLU A 37 -35.53 53.77 -47.46
N HIS A 38 -34.76 54.86 -47.59
CA HIS A 38 -33.32 54.79 -47.82
C HIS A 38 -32.58 54.12 -46.64
N VAL A 39 -32.90 54.50 -45.40
CA VAL A 39 -32.30 53.89 -44.19
C VAL A 39 -32.64 52.40 -44.11
N LEU A 40 -33.92 52.03 -44.28
CA LEU A 40 -34.33 50.62 -44.29
C LEU A 40 -33.66 49.87 -45.43
N ARG A 41 -33.49 50.46 -46.62
CA ARG A 41 -32.77 49.83 -47.74
C ARG A 41 -31.32 49.52 -47.36
N THR A 42 -30.63 50.46 -46.71
CA THR A 42 -29.25 50.30 -46.24
C THR A 42 -29.15 49.24 -45.14
N MET A 43 -30.06 49.25 -44.14
CA MET A 43 -30.08 48.24 -43.08
C MET A 43 -30.45 46.85 -43.59
N ARG A 44 -31.35 46.73 -44.57
CA ARG A 44 -31.67 45.46 -45.23
C ARG A 44 -30.48 44.92 -46.02
N ARG A 45 -29.70 45.80 -46.66
CA ARG A 45 -28.47 45.43 -47.40
C ARG A 45 -27.35 44.99 -46.44
N GLY A 46 -27.20 45.65 -45.30
CA GLY A 46 -26.21 45.32 -44.26
C GLY A 46 -26.71 44.36 -43.17
N ARG A 47 -27.83 43.65 -43.39
CA ARG A 47 -28.52 42.89 -42.34
C ARG A 47 -27.66 41.77 -41.73
N GLU A 48 -26.82 41.12 -42.52
CA GLU A 48 -26.01 39.99 -42.05
C GLU A 48 -24.98 40.49 -41.03
N THR A 49 -24.24 41.55 -41.35
CA THR A 49 -23.29 42.18 -40.43
C THR A 49 -23.95 42.60 -39.12
N LEU A 50 -25.16 43.18 -39.19
CA LEU A 50 -25.93 43.56 -38.01
C LEU A 50 -26.38 42.35 -37.19
N LEU A 51 -26.82 41.26 -37.84
CA LEU A 51 -27.24 40.04 -37.16
C LEU A 51 -26.06 39.28 -36.55
N THR A 52 -24.88 39.28 -37.19
CA THR A 52 -23.68 38.66 -36.62
C THR A 52 -23.18 39.41 -35.39
N LEU A 53 -23.19 40.75 -35.42
CA LEU A 53 -22.91 41.56 -34.23
C LEU A 53 -23.92 41.30 -33.12
N LEU A 54 -25.20 41.22 -33.46
CA LEU A 54 -26.24 40.94 -32.47
C LEU A 54 -26.13 39.51 -31.92
N GLU A 55 -25.73 38.55 -32.74
CA GLU A 55 -25.45 37.17 -32.30
C GLU A 55 -24.29 37.16 -31.29
N ALA A 56 -23.22 37.92 -31.53
CA ALA A 56 -22.13 38.09 -30.57
C ALA A 56 -22.65 38.62 -29.21
N PHE A 57 -23.58 39.58 -29.20
CA PHE A 57 -24.21 40.06 -27.96
C PHE A 57 -25.17 39.05 -27.29
N VAL A 58 -25.75 38.12 -28.04
CA VAL A 58 -26.56 37.02 -27.45
C VAL A 58 -25.69 36.04 -26.69
N TYR A 59 -24.44 35.88 -27.13
CA TYR A 59 -23.44 35.01 -26.53
C TYR A 59 -22.49 35.71 -25.55
N ASP A 60 -22.60 37.03 -25.42
CA ASP A 60 -21.75 37.80 -24.52
C ASP A 60 -22.22 37.63 -23.06
N PRO A 61 -21.43 36.99 -22.19
CA PRO A 61 -21.79 36.75 -20.80
C PRO A 61 -21.87 38.03 -19.95
N LEU A 62 -21.42 39.18 -20.47
CA LEU A 62 -21.53 40.48 -19.81
C LEU A 62 -22.83 41.22 -20.14
N VAL A 63 -23.62 40.72 -21.10
CA VAL A 63 -24.89 41.32 -21.51
C VAL A 63 -26.05 40.69 -20.75
N GLU A 64 -26.78 41.51 -19.98
CA GLU A 64 -27.94 41.08 -19.21
C GLU A 64 -29.23 41.17 -20.05
N TRP A 65 -29.77 40.03 -20.47
CA TRP A 65 -31.02 39.97 -21.25
C TRP A 65 -32.30 39.91 -20.38
N GLY A 66 -32.18 39.66 -19.08
CA GLY A 66 -33.31 39.57 -18.14
C GLY A 66 -33.16 40.56 -16.98
N GLY A 67 -33.79 41.72 -17.09
CA GLY A 67 -33.77 42.74 -16.04
C GLY A 67 -34.89 42.54 -15.02
N ALA A 68 -34.56 42.09 -13.80
CA ALA A 68 -35.39 42.34 -12.62
C ALA A 68 -35.07 43.75 -12.09
N ALA A 69 -35.60 44.77 -12.75
CA ALA A 69 -35.59 46.13 -12.24
C ALA A 69 -36.63 46.25 -11.11
N GLY A 70 -36.18 46.37 -9.87
CA GLY A 70 -37.03 46.76 -8.74
C GLY A 70 -36.78 45.99 -7.45
N SER A 71 -35.66 46.24 -6.76
CA SER A 71 -35.59 46.17 -5.30
C SER A 71 -34.31 46.84 -4.80
N ALA A 72 -34.44 48.02 -4.22
CA ALA A 72 -33.41 48.65 -3.43
C ALA A 72 -33.35 47.95 -2.07
N GLY A 73 -32.49 46.94 -1.96
CA GLY A 73 -32.20 46.24 -0.71
C GLY A 73 -31.02 45.30 -0.89
N LYS A 74 -29.89 45.60 -0.25
CA LYS A 74 -28.70 44.74 -0.06
C LYS A 74 -28.33 43.90 -1.30
N ARG A 75 -27.50 44.45 -2.20
CA ARG A 75 -27.01 43.75 -3.41
C ARG A 75 -26.44 42.38 -3.02
N ARG A 76 -27.14 41.30 -3.36
CA ARG A 76 -26.58 39.95 -3.37
C ARG A 76 -25.58 39.92 -4.53
N CYS A 77 -24.34 39.47 -4.26
CA CYS A 77 -23.28 39.34 -5.26
C CYS A 77 -23.84 38.55 -6.45
N THR A 78 -23.88 39.15 -7.64
CA THR A 78 -24.39 38.47 -8.83
C THR A 78 -23.30 37.58 -9.41
N ALA A 79 -23.65 36.53 -10.14
CA ALA A 79 -22.66 35.66 -10.80
C ALA A 79 -21.70 36.43 -11.72
N ARG A 80 -22.08 37.64 -12.18
CA ARG A 80 -21.25 38.57 -12.93
C ARG A 80 -20.15 39.21 -12.08
N ASP A 81 -20.48 39.64 -10.86
CA ASP A 81 -19.55 40.28 -9.93
C ASP A 81 -18.44 39.30 -9.50
N VAL A 82 -18.81 38.04 -9.27
CA VAL A 82 -17.87 36.95 -8.95
C VAL A 82 -16.93 36.68 -10.11
N ARG A 83 -17.45 36.60 -11.35
CA ARG A 83 -16.62 36.36 -12.54
C ARG A 83 -15.67 37.50 -12.87
N ALA A 84 -16.14 38.75 -12.77
CA ALA A 84 -15.29 39.92 -12.96
C ALA A 84 -14.19 39.99 -11.89
N ALA A 85 -14.51 39.66 -10.64
CA ALA A 85 -13.54 39.58 -9.56
C ALA A 85 -12.49 38.47 -9.81
N LEU A 86 -12.88 37.29 -10.29
CA LEU A 86 -11.96 36.19 -10.64
C LEU A 86 -11.01 36.59 -11.78
N ALA A 87 -11.52 37.23 -12.84
CA ALA A 87 -10.70 37.66 -13.97
C ALA A 87 -9.71 38.78 -13.60
N MET A 88 -10.14 39.75 -12.80
CA MET A 88 -9.26 40.80 -12.29
C MET A 88 -8.21 40.25 -11.32
N MET A 89 -8.59 39.29 -10.48
CA MET A 89 -7.66 38.60 -9.58
C MET A 89 -6.58 37.86 -10.35
N ALA A 90 -6.93 37.11 -11.40
CA ALA A 90 -5.99 36.36 -12.22
C ALA A 90 -4.84 37.21 -12.78
N VAL A 91 -5.18 38.39 -13.31
CA VAL A 91 -4.21 39.33 -13.86
C VAL A 91 -3.39 39.95 -12.74
N ARG A 92 -4.05 40.39 -11.66
CA ARG A 92 -3.37 41.09 -10.57
C ARG A 92 -2.45 40.18 -9.75
N THR A 93 -2.78 38.90 -9.60
CA THR A 93 -1.91 37.93 -8.93
C THR A 93 -0.64 37.65 -9.73
N GLN A 94 -0.71 37.67 -11.07
CA GLN A 94 0.47 37.49 -11.91
C GLN A 94 1.40 38.72 -11.87
N GLU A 95 0.83 39.93 -11.87
CA GLU A 95 1.59 41.19 -11.79
C GLU A 95 2.29 41.37 -10.43
N LEU A 96 1.63 40.99 -9.33
CA LEU A 96 2.15 41.18 -7.98
C LEU A 96 3.03 40.03 -7.49
N ALA A 97 3.05 38.88 -8.18
CA ALA A 97 3.77 37.69 -7.76
C ALA A 97 5.25 37.98 -7.47
N HIS A 98 5.95 38.66 -8.38
CA HIS A 98 7.36 39.00 -8.23
C HIS A 98 7.61 39.92 -7.03
N HIS A 99 6.78 40.94 -6.84
CA HIS A 99 6.91 41.86 -5.70
C HIS A 99 6.61 41.19 -4.36
N PHE A 100 5.70 40.22 -4.31
CA PHE A 100 5.49 39.40 -3.11
C PHE A 100 6.71 38.50 -2.83
N THR A 101 7.36 37.95 -3.86
CA THR A 101 8.61 37.19 -3.70
C THR A 101 9.73 38.08 -3.14
N GLU A 102 9.95 39.27 -3.71
CA GLU A 102 10.96 40.23 -3.26
C GLU A 102 10.78 40.63 -1.79
N VAL A 103 9.54 40.94 -1.38
CA VAL A 103 9.23 41.30 0.01
C VAL A 103 9.40 40.09 0.95
N THR A 104 9.11 38.88 0.46
CA THR A 104 9.32 37.64 1.22
C THR A 104 10.81 37.37 1.45
N GLU A 105 11.64 37.53 0.42
CA GLU A 105 13.11 37.41 0.54
C GLU A 105 13.69 38.44 1.52
N GLN A 106 13.19 39.69 1.50
CA GLN A 106 13.58 40.72 2.46
C GLN A 106 13.21 40.35 3.91
N PHE A 107 12.04 39.73 4.13
CA PHE A 107 11.70 39.20 5.45
C PHE A 107 12.59 38.01 5.85
N LEU A 108 12.82 37.07 4.95
CA LEU A 108 13.67 35.90 5.22
C LEU A 108 15.12 36.28 5.54
N ALA A 109 15.60 37.42 5.02
CA ALA A 109 16.92 37.95 5.36
C ALA A 109 17.01 38.56 6.76
N VAL A 110 15.91 39.13 7.30
CA VAL A 110 15.92 39.90 8.57
C VAL A 110 15.36 39.11 9.76
N LEU A 111 14.40 38.22 9.54
CA LEU A 111 13.76 37.44 10.61
C LEU A 111 14.71 36.52 11.41
N PRO A 112 15.72 35.86 10.80
CA PRO A 112 16.70 35.07 11.55
C PRO A 112 17.51 35.91 12.53
N ASP A 113 17.96 37.10 12.11
CA ASP A 113 18.68 38.05 12.96
C ASP A 113 17.82 38.47 14.16
N ILE A 114 16.55 38.84 13.93
CA ILE A 114 15.64 39.25 15.00
C ILE A 114 15.40 38.11 15.98
N LYS A 115 15.17 36.89 15.49
CA LYS A 115 14.99 35.70 16.33
C LYS A 115 16.24 35.47 17.18
N GLN A 116 17.43 35.51 16.59
CA GLN A 116 18.70 35.33 17.29
C GLN A 116 18.95 36.44 18.33
N CYS A 117 18.67 37.70 18.00
CA CYS A 117 18.77 38.82 18.94
C CYS A 117 17.77 38.69 20.10
N ALA A 118 16.54 38.24 19.84
CA ALA A 118 15.52 38.03 20.86
C ALA A 118 15.86 36.85 21.78
N GLU A 119 16.39 35.76 21.23
CA GLU A 119 16.92 34.63 22.00
C GLU A 119 18.10 35.04 22.87
N LYS A 120 19.02 35.85 22.32
CA LYS A 120 20.15 36.39 23.09
C LYS A 120 19.67 37.31 24.22
N TRP A 121 18.71 38.20 23.96
CA TRP A 121 18.16 39.08 24.99
C TRP A 121 17.42 38.28 26.08
N LEU A 122 16.58 37.31 25.71
CA LEU A 122 15.88 36.45 26.66
C LEU A 122 16.88 35.66 27.52
N LYS A 123 17.91 35.09 26.90
CA LYS A 123 18.98 34.37 27.60
C LYS A 123 19.72 35.28 28.60
N GLU A 124 20.13 36.48 28.18
CA GLU A 124 20.79 37.43 29.07
C GLU A 124 19.86 37.95 30.18
N ASN A 125 18.55 38.06 29.93
CA ASN A 125 17.54 38.47 30.90
C ASN A 125 17.27 37.37 31.94
N GLU A 126 17.20 36.11 31.49
CA GLU A 126 17.07 34.94 32.37
C GLU A 126 18.32 34.77 33.24
N GLU A 127 19.52 34.91 32.64
CA GLU A 127 20.79 34.92 33.36
C GLU A 127 20.80 36.04 34.41
N LEU A 128 20.42 37.27 34.04
CA LEU A 128 20.34 38.39 34.97
C LEU A 128 19.34 38.14 36.10
N LYS A 129 18.11 37.70 35.80
CA LYS A 129 17.10 37.37 36.80
C LYS A 129 17.58 36.29 37.75
N SER A 130 18.27 35.27 37.25
CA SER A 130 18.83 34.19 38.07
C SER A 130 19.93 34.70 39.02
N VAL A 131 20.75 35.64 38.58
CA VAL A 131 21.79 36.27 39.41
C VAL A 131 21.18 37.24 40.39
N GLU A 132 20.16 38.01 40.00
CA GLU A 132 19.45 38.95 40.87
C GLU A 132 18.62 38.24 41.95
N THR A 133 17.98 37.11 41.64
CA THR A 133 17.31 36.28 42.65
C THR A 133 18.33 35.66 43.59
N ARG A 134 19.46 35.13 43.09
CA ARG A 134 20.54 34.63 43.94
C ARG A 134 21.16 35.73 44.80
N LEU A 135 21.29 36.95 44.28
CA LEU A 135 21.78 38.12 45.01
C LEU A 135 20.77 38.54 46.08
N GLN A 136 19.48 38.58 45.76
CA GLN A 136 18.40 38.84 46.72
C GLN A 136 18.36 37.76 47.80
N ASP A 137 18.48 36.48 47.43
CA ASP A 137 18.54 35.36 48.36
C ASP A 137 19.78 35.47 49.25
N CYS A 138 20.94 35.85 48.71
CA CYS A 138 22.14 36.08 49.51
C CYS A 138 21.99 37.30 50.43
N HIS A 139 21.35 38.38 49.99
CA HIS A 139 21.04 39.54 50.82
C HIS A 139 19.99 39.24 51.90
N GLN A 140 18.97 38.44 51.59
CA GLN A 140 17.97 37.95 52.54
C GLN A 140 18.62 36.98 53.52
N GLN A 141 19.50 36.08 53.08
CA GLN A 141 20.30 35.20 53.94
C GLN A 141 21.25 36.01 54.83
N MET A 142 21.89 37.06 54.32
CA MET A 142 22.72 37.99 55.10
C MET A 142 21.89 38.81 56.09
N ALA A 143 20.68 39.24 55.72
CA ALA A 143 19.76 39.96 56.60
C ALA A 143 19.21 39.04 57.69
N LEU A 144 18.90 37.78 57.37
CA LEU A 144 18.51 36.74 58.32
C LEU A 144 19.65 36.41 59.28
N ILE A 145 20.90 36.31 58.80
CA ILE A 145 22.10 36.14 59.66
C ILE A 145 22.25 37.35 60.61
N LYS A 146 22.03 38.58 60.13
CA LYS A 146 22.07 39.80 60.96
C LYS A 146 20.89 39.93 61.94
N GLU A 147 19.69 39.47 61.58
CA GLU A 147 18.56 39.35 62.50
C GLU A 147 18.84 38.31 63.59
N ILE A 148 19.46 37.18 63.25
CA ILE A 148 19.88 36.14 64.20
C ILE A 148 20.97 36.67 65.17
N GLU A 149 21.91 37.48 64.69
CA GLU A 149 22.89 38.19 65.53
C GLU A 149 22.23 39.20 66.48
N ALA A 150 21.08 39.78 66.11
CA ALA A 150 20.36 40.79 66.88
C ALA A 150 19.41 40.22 67.96
N TYR A 151 18.92 38.98 67.81
CA TYR A 151 17.95 38.37 68.75
C TYR A 151 18.56 37.70 70.00
N GLY A 152 19.89 37.54 70.07
CA GLY A 152 20.56 37.03 71.27
C GLY A 152 19.96 35.71 71.82
N PRO A 153 19.97 35.47 73.15
CA PRO A 153 19.73 34.14 73.73
C PRO A 153 18.28 33.64 73.73
N ASN A 154 17.30 34.37 73.18
CA ASN A 154 15.88 33.97 73.18
C ASN A 154 15.38 33.57 71.77
N LEU A 155 16.08 32.63 71.12
CA LEU A 155 15.86 32.24 69.72
C LEU A 155 14.65 31.29 69.48
N ASN A 156 14.01 30.78 70.53
CA ASN A 156 13.14 29.59 70.45
C ASN A 156 11.69 29.86 69.98
N SER A 157 11.29 31.11 69.76
CA SER A 157 9.90 31.49 69.40
C SER A 157 9.75 32.19 68.05
N HIS A 158 10.82 32.31 67.25
CA HIS A 158 10.79 33.01 65.96
C HIS A 158 10.25 32.12 64.82
N PRO A 159 9.47 32.64 63.84
CA PRO A 159 9.00 31.89 62.66
C PRO A 159 10.12 31.23 61.83
N LEU A 160 11.37 31.70 61.96
CA LEU A 160 12.56 31.08 61.34
C LEU A 160 12.85 29.67 61.84
N TYR A 161 12.45 29.34 63.08
CA TYR A 161 12.54 27.97 63.60
C TYR A 161 11.68 26.99 62.78
N ALA A 162 10.57 27.46 62.19
CA ALA A 162 9.70 26.68 61.31
C ALA A 162 9.98 26.85 59.80
N ILE A 163 10.70 27.90 59.37
CA ILE A 163 11.09 28.11 57.96
C ILE A 163 12.10 27.07 57.51
N SER A 164 13.06 26.69 58.35
CA SER A 164 13.94 25.55 58.07
C SER A 164 13.12 24.29 57.78
N GLN A 165 12.05 24.06 58.55
CA GLN A 165 11.15 22.91 58.40
C GLN A 165 10.24 23.00 57.16
N LYS A 166 9.74 24.18 56.80
CA LYS A 166 8.92 24.39 55.59
C LYS A 166 9.75 24.38 54.31
N TYR A 167 10.90 25.04 54.31
CA TYR A 167 11.83 25.01 53.18
C TYR A 167 12.44 23.62 53.00
N SER A 168 12.79 22.91 54.08
CA SER A 168 13.18 21.50 53.95
C SER A 168 12.04 20.69 53.35
N SER A 169 10.79 20.87 53.75
CA SER A 169 9.65 20.17 53.14
C SER A 169 9.45 20.47 51.65
N TYR A 170 9.56 21.73 51.22
CA TYR A 170 9.49 22.12 49.81
C TYR A 170 10.69 21.59 49.01
N LYS A 171 11.91 21.72 49.54
CA LYS A 171 13.14 21.22 48.92
C LYS A 171 13.10 19.70 48.79
N HIS A 172 12.63 18.99 49.81
CA HIS A 172 12.40 17.55 49.76
C HIS A 172 11.36 17.19 48.70
N ALA A 173 10.24 17.93 48.59
CA ALA A 173 9.22 17.68 47.57
C ALA A 173 9.72 17.97 46.14
N LYS A 174 10.40 19.10 45.92
CA LYS A 174 10.99 19.46 44.62
C LYS A 174 12.05 18.46 44.20
N ASN A 175 13.00 18.14 45.09
CA ASN A 175 14.03 17.14 44.82
C ASN A 175 13.40 15.78 44.56
N ALA A 176 12.38 15.36 45.34
CA ALA A 176 11.69 14.10 45.11
C ALA A 176 11.02 14.05 43.72
N VAL A 177 10.41 15.14 43.25
CA VAL A 177 9.83 15.22 41.90
C VAL A 177 10.91 15.17 40.82
N GLU A 178 11.98 15.97 40.96
CA GLU A 178 13.11 15.96 40.01
C GLU A 178 13.82 14.60 39.94
N ASP A 179 14.04 13.97 41.09
CA ASP A 179 14.64 12.64 41.19
C ASP A 179 13.70 11.57 40.60
N SER A 180 12.39 11.68 40.81
CA SER A 180 11.39 10.80 40.19
C SER A 180 11.37 10.96 38.67
N MET A 181 11.41 12.18 38.15
CA MET A 181 11.47 12.42 36.70
C MET A 181 12.74 11.88 36.08
N LYS A 182 13.91 12.09 36.72
CA LYS A 182 15.19 11.50 36.28
C LYS A 182 15.12 9.97 36.27
N ALA A 183 14.51 9.36 37.29
CA ALA A 183 14.32 7.92 37.35
C ALA A 183 13.42 7.41 36.21
N LEU A 184 12.31 8.09 35.93
CA LEU A 184 11.41 7.75 34.82
C LEU A 184 12.09 7.87 33.45
N VAL A 185 12.86 8.93 33.21
CA VAL A 185 13.65 9.10 31.97
C VAL A 185 14.69 7.97 31.84
N LYS A 186 15.37 7.60 32.92
CA LYS A 186 16.30 6.47 32.91
C LYS A 186 15.60 5.16 32.53
N ILE A 187 14.42 4.89 33.10
CA ILE A 187 13.61 3.71 32.76
C ILE A 187 13.16 3.74 31.29
N LEU A 188 12.75 4.90 30.79
CA LEU A 188 12.34 5.06 29.39
C LEU A 188 13.50 4.73 28.43
N ASN A 189 14.70 5.26 28.70
CA ASN A 189 15.91 5.00 27.90
C ASN A 189 16.35 3.53 27.96
N GLU A 190 16.16 2.87 29.11
CA GLU A 190 16.41 1.43 29.26
C GLU A 190 15.45 0.63 28.37
N PHE A 191 14.16 0.98 28.35
CA PHE A 191 13.19 0.35 27.45
C PHE A 191 13.51 0.59 25.97
N ASP A 192 13.93 1.80 25.58
CA ASP A 192 14.41 2.09 24.22
C ASP A 192 15.56 1.16 23.83
N THR A 193 16.58 1.10 24.67
CA THR A 193 17.78 0.28 24.42
C THR A 193 17.42 -1.19 24.28
N GLN A 194 16.51 -1.70 25.12
CA GLN A 194 16.04 -3.08 25.02
C GLN A 194 15.26 -3.35 23.72
N ILE A 195 14.42 -2.41 23.27
CA ILE A 195 13.67 -2.53 22.01
C ILE A 195 14.64 -2.52 20.81
N GLU A 196 15.59 -1.60 20.78
CA GLU A 196 16.61 -1.51 19.72
C GLU A 196 17.52 -2.74 19.69
N ASN A 197 17.99 -3.22 20.84
CA ASN A 197 18.78 -4.45 20.92
C ASN A 197 17.99 -5.67 20.44
N PHE A 198 16.70 -5.76 20.78
CA PHE A 198 15.85 -6.85 20.29
C PHE A 198 15.65 -6.77 18.78
N ALA A 199 15.39 -5.59 18.22
CA ALA A 199 15.20 -5.40 16.78
C ALA A 199 16.47 -5.77 15.99
N THR A 200 17.63 -5.23 16.39
CA THR A 200 18.93 -5.51 15.76
C THR A 200 19.32 -6.98 15.86
N THR A 201 19.10 -7.62 17.02
CA THR A 201 19.35 -9.05 17.20
C THR A 201 18.41 -9.89 16.33
N THR A 202 17.13 -9.53 16.25
CA THR A 202 16.13 -10.24 15.43
C THR A 202 16.46 -10.14 13.94
N GLU A 203 16.96 -8.98 13.48
CA GLU A 203 17.41 -8.77 12.11
C GLU A 203 18.69 -9.57 11.81
N ALA A 204 19.69 -9.54 12.70
CA ALA A 204 20.93 -10.29 12.53
C ALA A 204 20.68 -11.80 12.45
N ILE A 205 19.79 -12.31 13.30
CA ILE A 205 19.53 -13.75 13.40
C ILE A 205 18.58 -14.24 12.28
N ASN A 206 17.56 -13.47 11.88
CA ASN A 206 16.70 -13.81 10.74
C ASN A 206 17.34 -13.52 9.37
N GLY A 207 18.42 -12.75 9.35
CA GLY A 207 19.21 -12.45 8.16
C GLY A 207 20.15 -13.60 7.75
N PRO A 208 21.03 -13.35 6.75
CA PRO A 208 21.94 -14.36 6.23
C PRO A 208 23.07 -14.73 7.20
N GLN A 209 23.31 -13.94 8.25
CA GLN A 209 24.43 -14.09 9.17
C GLN A 209 24.41 -15.44 9.91
N LEU A 210 23.23 -15.90 10.35
CA LEU A 210 23.11 -17.19 11.00
C LEU A 210 23.48 -18.34 10.06
N MET A 211 23.01 -18.28 8.80
CA MET A 211 23.35 -19.30 7.80
C MET A 211 24.85 -19.26 7.46
N ALA A 212 25.48 -18.09 7.46
CA ALA A 212 26.93 -17.96 7.31
C ALA A 212 27.67 -18.64 8.46
N TRP A 213 27.25 -18.47 9.72
CA TRP A 213 27.82 -19.18 10.85
C TRP A 213 27.58 -20.69 10.77
N VAL A 214 26.37 -21.13 10.44
CA VAL A 214 26.08 -22.56 10.25
C VAL A 214 26.98 -23.15 9.17
N GLN A 215 27.17 -22.47 8.04
CA GLN A 215 28.08 -22.93 6.98
C GLN A 215 29.53 -22.99 7.45
N GLU A 216 30.03 -21.95 8.13
CA GLU A 216 31.39 -21.87 8.67
C GLU A 216 31.71 -23.03 9.63
N PHE A 217 30.73 -23.44 10.45
CA PHE A 217 30.86 -24.54 11.42
C PHE A 217 30.22 -25.86 10.95
N SER A 218 29.81 -25.97 9.68
CA SER A 218 29.25 -27.20 9.10
C SER A 218 30.29 -28.10 8.45
N GLY A 219 31.51 -27.59 8.23
CA GLY A 219 32.61 -28.29 7.58
C GLY A 219 32.95 -29.62 8.27
N THR A 220 33.37 -30.60 7.49
CA THR A 220 33.97 -31.82 8.03
C THR A 220 35.25 -31.46 8.76
N ASP A 221 35.48 -32.03 9.95
CA ASP A 221 36.75 -31.95 10.69
C ASP A 221 37.90 -32.34 9.75
N GLU A 222 38.51 -31.39 9.04
CA GLU A 222 39.74 -31.64 8.31
C GLU A 222 40.80 -31.98 9.36
N GLU A 223 41.44 -33.14 9.22
CA GLU A 223 42.51 -33.57 10.12
C GLU A 223 43.66 -32.56 10.03
N GLU A 224 43.67 -31.60 10.95
CA GLU A 224 44.76 -30.64 11.07
C GLU A 224 46.08 -31.39 11.28
N GLN A 225 47.10 -31.03 10.48
CA GLN A 225 48.41 -31.66 10.59
C GLN A 225 48.97 -31.48 12.01
N PRO A 226 49.59 -32.52 12.59
CA PRO A 226 50.23 -32.39 13.88
C PRO A 226 51.29 -31.27 13.87
N ILE A 227 51.10 -30.30 14.77
CA ILE A 227 51.86 -29.05 14.91
C ILE A 227 53.32 -29.37 15.26
N PHE A 228 53.56 -30.45 16.00
CA PHE A 228 54.88 -30.77 16.56
C PHE A 228 55.75 -31.71 15.73
N GLU A 229 55.23 -32.33 14.66
CA GLU A 229 56.01 -33.18 13.74
C GLU A 229 57.29 -32.49 13.25
N HIS A 230 57.20 -31.19 12.93
CA HIS A 230 58.30 -30.40 12.38
C HIS A 230 59.43 -30.09 13.37
N ILE A 231 59.19 -30.24 14.68
CA ILE A 231 60.16 -29.94 15.76
C ILE A 231 60.67 -31.24 16.41
N LYS A 232 59.97 -32.35 16.17
CA LYS A 232 60.26 -33.68 16.72
C LYS A 232 61.68 -34.15 16.40
N ASP A 233 62.15 -33.97 15.16
CA ASP A 233 63.51 -34.34 14.74
C ASP A 233 64.59 -33.53 15.47
N PHE A 234 64.37 -32.23 15.67
CA PHE A 234 65.30 -31.34 16.39
C PHE A 234 65.42 -31.72 17.87
N LEU A 235 64.29 -31.96 18.55
CA LEU A 235 64.27 -32.34 19.96
C LEU A 235 64.83 -33.74 20.20
N THR A 236 64.65 -34.64 19.23
CA THR A 236 65.22 -35.99 19.25
C THR A 236 66.75 -35.92 19.14
N ASN A 237 67.27 -35.10 18.23
CA ASN A 237 68.71 -34.86 18.08
C ASN A 237 69.35 -34.14 19.29
N ALA A 238 68.57 -33.36 20.05
CA ALA A 238 69.00 -32.68 21.28
C ALA A 238 68.91 -33.55 22.55
N GLY A 239 68.42 -34.80 22.46
CA GLY A 239 68.28 -35.71 23.59
C GLY A 239 67.14 -35.38 24.57
N GLN A 240 66.17 -34.55 24.16
CA GLN A 240 65.08 -34.04 25.02
C GLN A 240 63.79 -34.86 24.89
N ALA A 241 63.86 -36.18 25.09
CA ALA A 241 62.71 -37.09 24.91
C ALA A 241 61.50 -36.80 25.82
N ALA A 242 61.74 -36.32 27.05
CA ALA A 242 60.67 -35.94 27.98
C ALA A 242 59.87 -34.71 27.47
N MET A 243 60.53 -33.78 26.79
CA MET A 243 59.87 -32.60 26.20
C MET A 243 58.99 -32.99 25.01
N ILE A 244 59.41 -33.98 24.20
CA ILE A 244 58.63 -34.51 23.08
C ILE A 244 57.31 -35.09 23.59
N SER A 245 57.35 -35.93 24.63
CA SER A 245 56.15 -36.53 25.21
C SER A 245 55.19 -35.48 25.81
N GLN A 246 55.71 -34.43 26.45
CA GLN A 246 54.90 -33.31 26.95
C GLN A 246 54.25 -32.51 25.82
N CYS A 247 54.96 -32.31 24.69
CA CYS A 247 54.41 -31.65 23.51
C CYS A 247 53.31 -32.48 22.85
N GLU A 248 53.51 -33.78 22.65
CA GLU A 248 52.49 -34.70 22.10
C GLU A 248 51.25 -34.76 23.00
N GLN A 249 51.43 -34.79 24.33
CA GLN A 249 50.31 -34.73 25.27
C GLN A 249 49.54 -33.40 25.17
N ALA A 250 50.24 -32.26 25.23
CA ALA A 250 49.62 -30.93 25.12
C ALA A 250 48.89 -30.74 23.78
N GLU A 251 49.42 -31.32 22.70
CA GLU A 251 48.79 -31.36 21.39
C GLU A 251 47.50 -32.18 21.38
N THR A 252 47.50 -33.38 21.98
CA THR A 252 46.26 -34.17 22.09
C THR A 252 45.19 -33.48 22.95
N GLU A 253 45.58 -32.82 24.05
CA GLU A 253 44.67 -32.04 24.90
C GLU A 253 44.09 -30.83 24.16
N LEU A 254 44.91 -30.14 23.35
CA LEU A 254 44.47 -29.03 22.51
C LEU A 254 43.47 -29.48 21.44
N TYR A 255 43.76 -30.57 20.72
CA TYR A 255 42.86 -31.11 19.70
C TYR A 255 41.54 -31.60 20.31
N GLN A 256 41.57 -32.23 21.48
CA GLN A 256 40.37 -32.60 22.20
C GLN A 256 39.54 -31.37 22.60
N SER A 257 40.17 -30.30 23.11
CA SER A 257 39.50 -29.06 23.47
C SER A 257 38.90 -28.34 22.26
N MET A 258 39.61 -28.34 21.12
CA MET A 258 39.12 -27.77 19.86
C MET A 258 37.91 -28.54 19.32
N LYS A 259 37.96 -29.87 19.30
CA LYS A 259 36.82 -30.73 18.92
C LYS A 259 35.62 -30.52 19.84
N GLN A 260 35.83 -30.44 21.15
CA GLN A 260 34.77 -30.14 22.12
C GLN A 260 34.15 -28.75 21.87
N THR A 261 34.98 -27.74 21.62
CA THR A 261 34.52 -26.38 21.35
C THR A 261 33.73 -26.34 20.03
N HIS A 262 34.20 -26.99 18.97
CA HIS A 262 33.52 -27.08 17.69
C HIS A 262 32.14 -27.77 17.83
N HIS A 263 32.08 -28.90 18.55
CA HIS A 263 30.82 -29.60 18.82
C HIS A 263 29.83 -28.75 19.64
N LEU A 264 30.32 -28.03 20.66
CA LEU A 264 29.50 -27.12 21.46
C LEU A 264 28.99 -25.94 20.62
N VAL A 265 29.84 -25.32 19.80
CA VAL A 265 29.44 -24.23 18.90
C VAL A 265 28.39 -24.71 17.92
N ARG A 266 28.57 -25.88 17.29
CA ARG A 266 27.58 -26.48 16.40
C ARG A 266 26.25 -26.76 17.10
N SER A 267 26.30 -27.33 18.31
CA SER A 267 25.10 -27.58 19.12
C SER A 267 24.37 -26.27 19.48
N CYS A 268 25.12 -25.22 19.83
CA CYS A 268 24.57 -23.89 20.10
C CYS A 268 23.94 -23.26 18.84
N LEU A 269 24.59 -23.39 17.68
CA LEU A 269 24.07 -22.91 16.40
C LEU A 269 22.84 -23.70 15.95
N GLU A 270 22.77 -25.01 16.22
CA GLU A 270 21.60 -25.84 15.98
C GLU A 270 20.42 -25.41 16.88
N LEU A 271 20.65 -25.20 18.17
CA LEU A 271 19.64 -24.67 19.11
C LEU A 271 19.18 -23.26 18.71
N LEU A 272 20.11 -22.40 18.29
CA LEU A 272 19.78 -21.06 17.82
C LEU A 272 18.96 -21.13 16.53
N SER A 273 19.32 -22.01 15.59
CA SER A 273 18.56 -22.24 14.35
C SER A 273 17.14 -22.76 14.64
N GLN A 274 16.98 -23.64 15.63
CA GLN A 274 15.67 -24.11 16.09
C GLN A 274 14.85 -22.97 16.71
N TYR A 275 15.46 -22.15 17.57
CA TYR A 275 14.80 -20.98 18.15
C TYR A 275 14.30 -20.02 17.06
N VAL A 276 15.10 -19.82 16.02
CA VAL A 276 14.76 -18.94 14.89
C VAL A 276 13.65 -19.49 14.04
N ALA A 277 13.69 -20.79 13.76
CA ALA A 277 12.59 -21.45 13.06
C ALA A 277 11.26 -21.28 13.80
N VAL A 278 11.28 -21.31 15.14
CA VAL A 278 10.07 -21.10 15.97
C VAL A 278 9.70 -19.61 16.08
N SER A 279 10.68 -18.72 16.26
CA SER A 279 10.42 -17.28 16.43
C SER A 279 9.79 -16.65 15.19
N GLN A 280 10.04 -17.23 14.01
CA GLN A 280 9.42 -16.84 12.74
C GLN A 280 7.90 -17.04 12.68
N TYR A 281 7.29 -17.79 13.61
CA TYR A 281 5.82 -17.93 13.73
C TYR A 281 5.22 -16.92 14.71
N TYR A 282 6.04 -16.08 15.37
CA TYR A 282 5.56 -15.16 16.37
C TYR A 282 4.77 -14.00 15.71
N PRO A 283 3.50 -13.75 16.11
CA PRO A 283 2.67 -12.75 15.45
C PRO A 283 3.17 -11.33 15.70
N GLN A 284 3.19 -10.49 14.67
CA GLN A 284 3.61 -9.10 14.78
C GLN A 284 2.72 -8.28 15.73
N SER A 285 1.41 -8.53 15.79
CA SER A 285 0.55 -7.80 16.73
C SER A 285 1.00 -7.99 18.19
N HIS A 286 1.48 -9.17 18.56
CA HIS A 286 1.93 -9.47 19.92
C HIS A 286 3.23 -8.76 20.30
N THR A 287 4.07 -8.36 19.33
CA THR A 287 5.23 -7.51 19.62
C THR A 287 4.77 -6.11 19.99
N GLU A 288 3.78 -5.53 19.29
CA GLU A 288 3.24 -4.19 19.59
C GLU A 288 2.58 -4.09 20.99
N TYR A 289 1.97 -5.18 21.45
CA TYR A 289 1.39 -5.32 22.79
C TYR A 289 2.37 -5.85 23.83
N HIS A 290 3.65 -6.03 23.49
CA HIS A 290 4.64 -6.51 24.45
C HIS A 290 4.76 -5.53 25.62
N ARG A 291 4.90 -6.08 26.84
CA ARG A 291 4.86 -5.30 28.09
C ARG A 291 5.84 -4.12 28.07
N VAL A 292 7.04 -4.31 27.53
CA VAL A 292 8.06 -3.25 27.42
C VAL A 292 7.57 -2.09 26.55
N LEU A 293 6.91 -2.35 25.42
CA LEU A 293 6.36 -1.32 24.54
C LEU A 293 5.15 -0.60 25.16
N VAL A 294 4.28 -1.34 25.86
CA VAL A 294 3.15 -0.75 26.58
C VAL A 294 3.63 0.11 27.76
N PHE A 295 4.54 -0.40 28.59
CA PHE A 295 5.12 0.36 29.71
C PHE A 295 5.91 1.57 29.23
N ARG A 296 6.65 1.45 28.13
CA ARG A 296 7.27 2.59 27.46
C ARG A 296 6.25 3.68 27.14
N LYS A 297 5.16 3.33 26.44
CA LYS A 297 4.08 4.28 26.07
C LYS A 297 3.49 4.97 27.30
N LEU A 298 3.23 4.20 28.37
CA LEU A 298 2.68 4.71 29.62
C LEU A 298 3.64 5.65 30.38
N VAL A 299 4.93 5.31 30.44
CA VAL A 299 5.96 6.15 31.08
C VAL A 299 6.18 7.44 30.30
N ALA A 300 6.16 7.38 28.96
CA ALA A 300 6.22 8.57 28.11
C ALA A 300 5.05 9.53 28.37
N ALA A 301 3.82 9.01 28.43
CA ALA A 301 2.63 9.82 28.74
C ALA A 301 2.68 10.47 30.14
N ALA A 302 3.23 9.77 31.14
CA ALA A 302 3.45 10.33 32.48
C ALA A 302 4.50 11.46 32.48
N LEU A 303 5.56 11.32 31.69
CA LEU A 303 6.62 12.33 31.56
C LEU A 303 6.17 13.60 30.83
N GLU A 304 5.36 13.47 29.78
CA GLU A 304 4.87 14.59 28.97
C GLU A 304 3.86 15.46 29.73
N SER A 305 2.91 14.84 30.42
CA SER A 305 1.81 15.55 31.08
C SER A 305 2.21 16.26 32.38
N LYS A 306 3.22 15.74 33.10
CA LYS A 306 3.68 16.23 34.42
C LYS A 306 2.55 16.44 35.45
N SER A 307 1.42 15.77 35.25
CA SER A 307 0.22 15.90 36.07
C SER A 307 0.10 14.72 37.04
N PRO A 308 -0.20 14.97 38.33
CA PRO A 308 -0.40 13.89 39.30
C PRO A 308 -1.63 13.03 38.98
N GLU A 309 -2.59 13.55 38.23
CA GLU A 309 -3.79 12.81 37.79
C GLU A 309 -3.42 11.77 36.73
N VAL A 310 -2.64 12.18 35.72
CA VAL A 310 -2.16 11.27 34.67
C VAL A 310 -1.24 10.20 35.24
N CYS A 311 -0.38 10.53 36.22
CA CYS A 311 0.43 9.54 36.93
C CYS A 311 -0.44 8.49 37.67
N ARG A 312 -1.59 8.92 38.23
CA ARG A 312 -2.53 8.01 38.89
C ARG A 312 -3.25 7.12 37.89
N ASP A 313 -3.65 7.67 36.75
CA ASP A 313 -4.29 6.90 35.68
C ASP A 313 -3.33 5.87 35.06
N VAL A 314 -2.07 6.26 34.83
CA VAL A 314 -1.02 5.35 34.38
C VAL A 314 -0.78 4.24 35.42
N ALA A 315 -0.70 4.57 36.70
CA ALA A 315 -0.56 3.56 37.76
C ALA A 315 -1.75 2.60 37.81
N ASN A 316 -2.97 3.10 37.62
CA ASN A 316 -4.17 2.27 37.53
C ASN A 316 -4.16 1.36 36.30
N GLN A 317 -3.69 1.84 35.15
CA GLN A 317 -3.55 1.04 33.92
C GLN A 317 -2.48 -0.04 34.08
N VAL A 318 -1.33 0.27 34.69
CA VAL A 318 -0.29 -0.73 35.02
C VAL A 318 -0.84 -1.79 35.98
N ALA A 319 -1.55 -1.38 37.04
CA ALA A 319 -2.17 -2.31 37.97
C ALA A 319 -3.23 -3.19 37.28
N ALA A 320 -4.04 -2.62 36.39
CA ALA A 320 -5.03 -3.37 35.61
C ALA A 320 -4.37 -4.38 34.66
N LEU A 321 -3.26 -4.01 33.99
CA LEU A 321 -2.51 -4.92 33.11
C LEU A 321 -1.91 -6.11 33.89
N ILE A 322 -1.34 -5.86 35.06
CA ILE A 322 -0.80 -6.91 35.94
C ILE A 322 -1.94 -7.81 36.46
N ASN A 323 -3.10 -7.24 36.80
CA ASN A 323 -4.24 -7.99 37.32
C ASN A 323 -5.01 -8.77 36.24
N ALA A 324 -5.04 -8.29 35.00
CA ALA A 324 -5.72 -8.96 33.88
C ALA A 324 -5.09 -10.34 33.54
N GLU A 325 -3.82 -10.55 33.87
CA GLU A 325 -3.13 -11.83 33.67
C GLU A 325 -3.70 -12.95 34.56
N ASN A 326 -4.30 -12.61 35.70
CA ASN A 326 -4.94 -13.60 36.57
C ASN A 326 -6.31 -14.07 36.04
N ASN A 327 -6.92 -13.33 35.09
CA ASN A 327 -8.26 -13.61 34.57
C ASN A 327 -8.29 -14.29 33.17
N LYS A 328 -7.14 -14.43 32.48
CA LYS A 328 -7.05 -15.08 31.15
C LYS A 328 -6.99 -16.62 31.24
N SER A 329 -7.69 -17.25 32.18
CA SER A 329 -7.65 -18.72 32.34
C SER A 329 -8.04 -19.44 31.06
N ASP A 330 -9.10 -18.98 30.40
CA ASP A 330 -9.70 -19.73 29.28
C ASP A 330 -8.87 -19.63 28.01
N THR A 331 -8.34 -18.45 27.69
CA THR A 331 -7.42 -18.23 26.55
C THR A 331 -6.10 -18.97 26.76
N SER A 332 -5.57 -18.93 27.99
CA SER A 332 -4.33 -19.65 28.34
C SER A 332 -4.53 -21.17 28.28
N GLN A 333 -5.68 -21.69 28.74
CA GLN A 333 -6.03 -23.09 28.61
C GLN A 333 -6.20 -23.51 27.15
N GLN A 334 -6.78 -22.67 26.30
CA GLN A 334 -6.89 -22.95 24.86
C GLN A 334 -5.51 -23.06 24.19
N ILE A 335 -4.58 -22.16 24.50
CA ILE A 335 -3.20 -22.20 23.97
C ILE A 335 -2.46 -23.44 24.47
N ILE A 336 -2.62 -23.80 25.76
CA ILE A 336 -2.04 -25.03 26.33
C ILE A 336 -2.61 -26.27 25.63
N ASN A 337 -3.93 -26.34 25.43
CA ASN A 337 -4.57 -27.44 24.72
C ASN A 337 -4.11 -27.55 23.26
N TYR A 338 -3.92 -26.41 22.59
CA TYR A 338 -3.36 -26.36 21.23
C TYR A 338 -1.93 -26.92 21.21
N ASN A 339 -1.08 -26.54 22.17
CA ASN A 339 0.29 -27.05 22.30
C ASN A 339 0.32 -28.57 22.53
N TYR A 340 -0.52 -29.11 23.42
CA TYR A 340 -0.62 -30.56 23.64
C TYR A 340 -1.00 -31.32 22.36
N ARG A 341 -1.88 -30.76 21.53
CA ARG A 341 -2.25 -31.38 20.25
C ARG A 341 -1.10 -31.35 19.24
N LEU A 342 -0.36 -30.23 19.16
CA LEU A 342 0.85 -30.14 18.35
C LEU A 342 1.92 -31.15 18.79
N GLN A 343 2.11 -31.32 20.10
CA GLN A 343 3.05 -32.31 20.63
C GLN A 343 2.64 -33.74 20.22
N ASN A 344 1.35 -34.07 20.31
CA ASN A 344 0.85 -35.38 19.87
C ASN A 344 1.12 -35.62 18.37
N MET A 345 0.86 -34.63 17.52
CA MET A 345 1.17 -34.71 16.08
C MET A 345 2.67 -34.88 15.82
N ASN A 346 3.53 -34.15 16.55
CA ASN A 346 4.98 -34.28 16.41
C ASN A 346 5.46 -35.68 16.83
N VAL A 347 4.90 -36.25 17.91
CA VAL A 347 5.21 -37.62 18.32
C VAL A 347 4.79 -38.63 17.25
N GLU A 348 3.61 -38.46 16.65
CA GLU A 348 3.14 -39.33 15.56
C GLU A 348 4.01 -39.20 14.29
N ALA A 349 4.37 -37.98 13.91
CA ALA A 349 5.27 -37.72 12.78
C ALA A 349 6.65 -38.32 12.99
N ASN A 350 7.25 -38.18 14.18
CA ASN A 350 8.51 -38.82 14.51
C ASN A 350 8.41 -40.35 14.48
N ALA A 351 7.31 -40.93 14.96
CA ALA A 351 7.09 -42.38 14.87
C ALA A 351 7.01 -42.86 13.41
N ASN A 352 6.38 -42.07 12.52
CA ASN A 352 6.31 -42.36 11.10
C ASN A 352 7.68 -42.20 10.41
N LEU A 353 8.45 -41.17 10.77
CA LEU A 353 9.81 -40.97 10.28
C LEU A 353 10.72 -42.13 10.70
N THR A 354 10.67 -42.58 11.94
CA THR A 354 11.43 -43.74 12.42
C THR A 354 11.08 -45.00 11.62
N LYS A 355 9.79 -45.26 11.38
CA LYS A 355 9.35 -46.39 10.52
C LYS A 355 9.87 -46.25 9.08
N ALA A 356 9.90 -45.05 8.53
CA ALA A 356 10.42 -44.80 7.18
C ALA A 356 11.95 -45.03 7.12
N ILE A 357 12.68 -44.60 8.15
CA ILE A 357 14.12 -44.86 8.29
C ILE A 357 14.38 -46.36 8.43
N GLU A 358 13.59 -47.08 9.22
CA GLU A 358 13.70 -48.55 9.34
C GLU A 358 13.46 -49.25 8.00
N ARG A 359 12.45 -48.81 7.22
CA ARG A 359 12.22 -49.32 5.86
C ARG A 359 13.41 -49.03 4.94
N LEU A 360 13.91 -47.80 4.94
CA LEU A 360 15.08 -47.42 4.14
C LEU A 360 16.33 -48.24 4.51
N GLN A 361 16.53 -48.53 5.80
CA GLN A 361 17.61 -49.39 6.27
C GLN A 361 17.44 -50.84 5.80
N LEU A 362 16.21 -51.38 5.83
CA LEU A 362 15.89 -52.72 5.30
C LEU A 362 16.11 -52.83 3.79
N GLU A 363 15.92 -51.74 3.06
CA GLU A 363 16.16 -51.63 1.61
C GLU A 363 17.64 -51.39 1.25
N GLY A 364 18.53 -51.33 2.25
CA GLY A 364 19.98 -51.22 2.07
C GLY A 364 20.55 -49.80 2.23
N GLY A 365 19.78 -48.86 2.78
CA GLY A 365 20.21 -47.50 3.10
C GLY A 365 20.30 -46.56 1.89
N PRO A 366 20.82 -45.33 2.07
CA PRO A 366 20.95 -44.36 0.97
C PRO A 366 21.88 -44.85 -0.15
N ASP A 367 22.86 -45.69 0.17
CA ASP A 367 23.81 -46.26 -0.80
C ASP A 367 23.16 -47.30 -1.72
N ALA A 368 22.11 -47.99 -1.28
CA ALA A 368 21.38 -48.94 -2.12
C ALA A 368 20.71 -48.28 -3.32
N LEU A 369 20.20 -47.05 -3.17
CA LEU A 369 19.66 -46.27 -4.28
C LEU A 369 20.75 -45.93 -5.30
N ALA A 370 21.94 -45.53 -4.85
CA ALA A 370 23.07 -45.23 -5.73
C ALA A 370 23.52 -46.48 -6.50
N LEU A 371 23.63 -47.62 -5.81
CA LEU A 371 23.96 -48.91 -6.42
C LEU A 371 22.90 -49.37 -7.43
N ALA A 372 21.61 -49.20 -7.12
CA ALA A 372 20.52 -49.53 -8.04
C ALA A 372 20.54 -48.62 -9.29
N GLN A 373 20.83 -47.32 -9.13
CA GLN A 373 20.98 -46.40 -10.25
C GLN A 373 22.19 -46.75 -11.14
N GLU A 374 23.31 -47.17 -10.53
CA GLU A 374 24.49 -47.60 -11.27
C GLU A 374 24.24 -48.90 -12.03
N ALA A 375 23.65 -49.92 -11.39
CA ALA A 375 23.24 -51.17 -12.02
C ALA A 375 22.24 -50.95 -13.17
N TYR A 376 21.30 -50.02 -13.01
CA TYR A 376 20.36 -49.64 -14.08
C TYR A 376 21.08 -48.99 -15.27
N ARG A 377 22.01 -48.04 -15.02
CA ARG A 377 22.81 -47.42 -16.09
C ARG A 377 23.64 -48.45 -16.83
N GLU A 378 24.26 -49.38 -16.11
CA GLU A 378 25.03 -50.49 -16.68
C GLU A 378 24.15 -51.43 -17.52
N ALA A 379 22.94 -51.77 -17.04
CA ALA A 379 21.99 -52.57 -17.82
C ALA A 379 21.60 -51.87 -19.14
N LYS A 380 21.36 -50.55 -19.11
CA LYS A 380 21.00 -49.75 -20.30
C LYS A 380 22.14 -49.68 -21.32
N THR A 381 23.39 -49.52 -20.87
CA THR A 381 24.56 -49.54 -21.75
C THR A 381 24.79 -50.93 -22.33
N ASN A 382 24.61 -51.99 -21.55
CA ASN A 382 24.73 -53.38 -22.01
C ASN A 382 23.68 -53.73 -23.08
N ILE A 383 22.41 -53.35 -22.89
CA ILE A 383 21.36 -53.52 -23.90
C ILE A 383 21.72 -52.75 -25.19
N SER A 384 22.18 -51.51 -25.05
CA SER A 384 22.57 -50.67 -26.20
C SER A 384 23.76 -51.26 -26.97
N ASN A 385 24.74 -51.83 -26.25
CA ASN A 385 25.88 -52.49 -26.85
C ASN A 385 25.48 -53.79 -27.56
N TRP A 386 24.58 -54.58 -26.97
CA TRP A 386 24.04 -55.81 -27.57
C TRP A 386 23.30 -55.54 -28.88
N VAL A 387 22.42 -54.53 -28.90
CA VAL A 387 21.68 -54.12 -30.12
C VAL A 387 22.62 -53.67 -31.25
N ARG A 388 23.79 -53.11 -30.92
CA ARG A 388 24.81 -52.70 -31.93
C ARG A 388 25.70 -53.85 -32.40
N ALA A 389 25.87 -54.89 -31.58
CA ALA A 389 26.83 -55.96 -31.82
C ALA A 389 26.24 -57.15 -32.59
N GLU A 390 24.95 -57.45 -32.42
CA GLU A 390 24.29 -58.62 -33.02
C GLU A 390 23.27 -58.24 -34.12
N GLU A 391 23.36 -58.89 -35.28
CA GLU A 391 22.36 -58.74 -36.35
C GLU A 391 21.03 -59.39 -35.93
N GLY A 392 19.91 -58.66 -36.07
CA GLY A 392 18.58 -59.12 -35.65
C GLY A 392 18.24 -58.88 -34.17
N ALA A 393 19.19 -58.43 -33.34
CA ALA A 393 18.96 -58.10 -31.93
C ALA A 393 17.95 -56.97 -31.74
N GLY A 394 17.91 -55.99 -32.65
CA GLY A 394 16.93 -54.89 -32.63
C GLY A 394 15.47 -55.37 -32.79
N GLU A 395 15.22 -56.31 -33.70
CA GLU A 395 13.88 -56.88 -33.93
C GLU A 395 13.45 -57.76 -32.74
N ALA A 396 14.39 -58.52 -32.17
CA ALA A 396 14.14 -59.31 -30.97
C ALA A 396 13.84 -58.43 -29.75
N LEU A 397 14.56 -57.31 -29.57
CA LEU A 397 14.27 -56.33 -28.53
C LEU A 397 12.88 -55.69 -28.71
N GLU A 398 12.56 -55.27 -29.93
CA GLU A 398 11.27 -54.69 -30.27
C GLU A 398 10.11 -55.61 -29.92
N CYS A 399 10.25 -56.91 -30.23
CA CYS A 399 9.29 -57.93 -29.88
C CYS A 399 9.06 -58.12 -28.37
N VAL A 400 10.15 -58.15 -27.59
CA VAL A 400 10.07 -58.25 -26.13
C VAL A 400 9.41 -57.00 -25.54
N VAL A 401 9.82 -55.82 -26.02
CA VAL A 401 9.28 -54.53 -25.57
C VAL A 401 7.79 -54.39 -25.92
N ILE A 402 7.36 -54.80 -27.12
CA ILE A 402 5.93 -54.84 -27.49
C ILE A 402 5.15 -55.72 -26.49
N GLY A 403 5.66 -56.91 -26.16
CA GLY A 403 5.03 -57.79 -25.16
C GLY A 403 4.92 -57.16 -23.77
N MET A 404 5.97 -56.47 -23.33
CA MET A 404 5.99 -55.76 -22.04
C MET A 404 5.02 -54.57 -22.04
N LEU A 405 5.02 -53.76 -23.10
CA LEU A 405 4.13 -52.61 -23.26
C LEU A 405 2.66 -53.01 -23.34
N CYS A 406 2.33 -54.12 -24.00
CA CYS A 406 0.96 -54.67 -24.00
C CYS A 406 0.46 -55.03 -22.60
N ASN A 407 1.31 -55.69 -21.80
CA ASN A 407 0.99 -56.04 -20.41
C ASN A 407 0.86 -54.78 -19.54
N LEU A 408 1.78 -53.83 -19.73
CA LEU A 408 1.76 -52.54 -19.02
C LEU A 408 0.49 -51.77 -19.35
N ASN A 409 0.08 -51.66 -20.63
CA ASN A 409 -1.16 -50.96 -20.99
C ASN A 409 -2.38 -51.56 -20.32
N ARG A 410 -2.44 -52.89 -20.23
CA ARG A 410 -3.54 -53.59 -19.58
C ARG A 410 -3.60 -53.29 -18.09
N ARG A 411 -2.45 -53.28 -17.42
CA ARG A 411 -2.37 -52.87 -16.00
C ARG A 411 -2.81 -51.43 -15.82
N TYR A 412 -2.38 -50.56 -16.73
CA TYR A 412 -2.78 -49.15 -16.76
C TYR A 412 -4.29 -48.99 -16.91
N LEU A 413 -4.92 -49.64 -17.90
CA LEU A 413 -6.37 -49.64 -18.11
C LEU A 413 -7.14 -50.18 -16.90
N MET A 414 -6.64 -51.23 -16.23
CA MET A 414 -7.28 -51.74 -15.00
C MET A 414 -7.24 -50.71 -13.88
N LEU A 415 -6.13 -49.98 -13.74
CA LEU A 415 -5.97 -48.92 -12.74
C LEU A 415 -6.86 -47.71 -13.07
N GLU A 416 -6.88 -47.28 -14.33
CA GLU A 416 -7.72 -46.17 -14.80
C GLU A 416 -9.21 -46.48 -14.63
N ASN A 417 -9.66 -47.70 -14.96
CA ASN A 417 -11.05 -48.12 -14.73
C ASN A 417 -11.40 -48.17 -13.23
N GLY A 418 -10.46 -48.59 -12.38
CA GLY A 418 -10.61 -48.53 -10.93
C GLY A 418 -10.75 -47.09 -10.42
N ALA A 419 -9.91 -46.19 -10.92
CA ALA A 419 -9.96 -44.76 -10.59
C ALA A 419 -11.26 -44.09 -11.08
N GLN A 420 -11.72 -44.42 -12.29
CA GLN A 420 -13.00 -43.95 -12.83
C GLN A 420 -14.18 -44.41 -11.97
N SER A 421 -14.14 -45.65 -11.50
CA SER A 421 -15.18 -46.24 -10.65
C SER A 421 -15.20 -45.63 -9.24
N ALA A 422 -14.06 -45.15 -8.74
CA ALA A 422 -13.94 -44.53 -7.41
C ALA A 422 -14.60 -43.14 -7.33
N GLY A 423 -14.65 -42.40 -8.44
CA GLY A 423 -15.30 -41.08 -8.51
C GLY A 423 -14.79 -40.10 -7.44
N ASP A 424 -15.68 -39.57 -6.61
CA ASP A 424 -15.35 -38.62 -5.54
C ASP A 424 -14.44 -39.21 -4.45
N CYS A 425 -14.43 -40.54 -4.29
CA CYS A 425 -13.57 -41.23 -3.33
C CYS A 425 -12.12 -41.41 -3.84
N LEU A 426 -11.80 -40.96 -5.05
CA LEU A 426 -10.46 -41.09 -5.63
C LEU A 426 -9.38 -40.37 -4.80
N VAL A 427 -9.75 -39.30 -4.10
CA VAL A 427 -8.84 -38.56 -3.20
C VAL A 427 -8.23 -39.47 -2.13
N ASP A 428 -9.02 -40.42 -1.63
CA ASP A 428 -8.66 -41.32 -0.53
C ASP A 428 -8.25 -42.72 -1.03
N LEU A 429 -8.13 -42.91 -2.36
CA LEU A 429 -7.74 -44.18 -2.95
C LEU A 429 -6.24 -44.44 -2.75
N THR A 430 -5.92 -45.47 -1.99
CA THR A 430 -4.54 -45.92 -1.74
C THR A 430 -4.30 -47.34 -2.25
N SER A 431 -3.05 -47.60 -2.64
CA SER A 431 -2.58 -48.91 -3.06
C SER A 431 -2.52 -49.88 -1.87
N ARG A 432 -2.31 -51.17 -2.14
CA ARG A 432 -2.14 -52.19 -1.09
C ARG A 432 -0.94 -51.91 -0.18
N GLU A 433 0.03 -51.16 -0.68
CA GLU A 433 1.27 -50.79 0.00
C GLU A 433 1.13 -49.44 0.75
N GLY A 434 -0.02 -48.78 0.60
CA GLY A 434 -0.36 -47.53 1.28
C GLY A 434 0.03 -46.27 0.49
N GLU A 435 0.55 -46.42 -0.73
CA GLU A 435 0.88 -45.30 -1.62
C GLU A 435 -0.38 -44.72 -2.25
N TRP A 436 -0.33 -43.46 -2.67
CA TRP A 436 -1.48 -42.82 -3.30
C TRP A 436 -1.60 -43.28 -4.76
N PHE A 437 -2.83 -43.40 -5.28
CA PHE A 437 -3.05 -43.96 -6.63
C PHE A 437 -2.27 -43.23 -7.74
N LEU A 438 -1.95 -41.94 -7.57
CA LEU A 438 -1.20 -41.16 -8.54
C LEU A 438 0.24 -41.64 -8.66
N ASP A 439 0.84 -42.11 -7.57
CA ASP A 439 2.20 -42.64 -7.55
C ASP A 439 2.26 -43.96 -8.36
N ASP A 440 1.25 -44.82 -8.20
CA ASP A 440 1.07 -46.03 -9.03
C ASP A 440 0.90 -45.68 -10.53
N MET A 441 0.09 -44.66 -10.85
CA MET A 441 -0.09 -44.20 -12.24
C MET A 441 1.19 -43.63 -12.83
N SER A 442 1.95 -42.88 -12.03
CA SER A 442 3.22 -42.27 -12.44
C SER A 442 4.30 -43.33 -12.65
N THR A 443 4.42 -44.31 -11.75
CA THR A 443 5.41 -45.39 -11.85
C THR A 443 5.16 -46.28 -13.07
N LEU A 444 3.91 -46.68 -13.33
CA LEU A 444 3.56 -47.45 -14.52
C LEU A 444 3.82 -46.64 -15.80
N SER A 445 3.50 -45.35 -15.80
CA SER A 445 3.75 -44.45 -16.92
C SER A 445 5.26 -44.28 -17.19
N MET A 446 6.07 -44.15 -16.15
CA MET A 446 7.53 -44.05 -16.25
C MET A 446 8.12 -45.34 -16.84
N GLN A 447 7.65 -46.51 -16.40
CA GLN A 447 8.05 -47.79 -16.97
C GLN A 447 7.77 -47.86 -18.49
N ALA A 448 6.63 -47.32 -18.94
CA ALA A 448 6.31 -47.30 -20.36
C ALA A 448 7.27 -46.40 -21.18
N VAL A 449 7.56 -45.19 -20.68
CA VAL A 449 8.51 -44.27 -21.32
C VAL A 449 9.92 -44.88 -21.36
N GLU A 450 10.35 -45.52 -20.27
CA GLU A 450 11.66 -46.16 -20.20
C GLU A 450 11.78 -47.34 -21.17
N LEU A 451 10.77 -48.19 -21.28
CA LEU A 451 10.73 -49.28 -22.26
C LEU A 451 10.78 -48.77 -23.70
N LEU A 452 10.09 -47.67 -24.01
CA LEU A 452 10.17 -47.02 -25.33
C LEU A 452 11.55 -46.41 -25.59
N SER A 453 12.25 -45.93 -24.56
CA SER A 453 13.60 -45.35 -24.68
C SER A 453 14.67 -46.39 -25.06
N LEU A 454 14.41 -47.68 -24.86
CA LEU A 454 15.32 -48.77 -25.22
C LEU A 454 15.27 -49.10 -26.72
N LEU A 455 14.22 -48.67 -27.43
CA LEU A 455 14.03 -48.98 -28.85
C LEU A 455 14.80 -48.01 -29.75
N PRO A 456 15.48 -48.49 -30.80
CA PRO A 456 16.14 -47.65 -31.80
C PRO A 456 15.11 -47.03 -32.75
N LEU A 457 14.32 -46.07 -32.26
CA LEU A 457 13.21 -45.45 -33.01
C LEU A 457 13.66 -44.34 -33.98
N GLN A 458 14.94 -43.95 -33.94
CA GLN A 458 15.53 -42.92 -34.81
C GLN A 458 15.47 -43.32 -36.30
N SER A 459 15.65 -44.60 -36.62
CA SER A 459 15.54 -45.13 -37.99
C SER A 459 14.09 -45.17 -38.50
N ALA A 460 13.10 -45.36 -37.61
CA ALA A 460 11.68 -45.37 -37.99
C ALA A 460 11.10 -43.99 -38.31
N SER A 461 11.75 -42.91 -37.85
CA SER A 461 11.34 -41.53 -38.20
C SER A 461 11.41 -41.25 -39.72
N ALA A 462 12.20 -42.03 -40.47
CA ALA A 462 12.32 -41.91 -41.93
C ALA A 462 11.21 -42.66 -42.70
N GLU A 463 10.54 -43.63 -42.09
CA GLU A 463 9.55 -44.50 -42.74
C GLU A 463 8.10 -44.15 -42.38
N ASP A 464 7.82 -43.74 -41.13
CA ASP A 464 6.47 -43.36 -40.67
C ASP A 464 6.52 -42.15 -39.73
N ALA A 465 6.07 -40.99 -40.22
CA ALA A 465 6.02 -39.74 -39.46
C ALA A 465 5.08 -39.80 -38.24
N ALA A 466 4.17 -40.78 -38.16
CA ALA A 466 3.24 -40.94 -37.03
C ALA A 466 3.91 -41.53 -35.78
N MET A 467 4.97 -42.33 -35.94
CA MET A 467 5.68 -42.99 -34.83
C MET A 467 6.29 -42.01 -33.80
N PRO A 468 7.13 -41.02 -34.20
CA PRO A 468 7.72 -40.10 -33.24
C PRO A 468 6.68 -39.28 -32.49
N VAL A 469 5.58 -38.91 -33.14
CA VAL A 469 4.52 -38.11 -32.52
C VAL A 469 3.71 -38.93 -31.51
N ALA A 470 3.43 -40.20 -31.80
CA ALA A 470 2.77 -41.11 -30.86
C ALA A 470 3.64 -41.38 -29.61
N VAL A 471 4.95 -41.55 -29.80
CA VAL A 471 5.91 -41.71 -28.69
C VAL A 471 5.99 -40.43 -27.85
N GLU A 472 6.02 -39.26 -28.49
CA GLU A 472 6.02 -37.98 -27.78
C GLU A 472 4.71 -37.76 -27.00
N CYS A 473 3.57 -38.24 -27.51
CA CYS A 473 2.30 -38.22 -26.79
C CYS A 473 2.38 -39.03 -25.46
N VAL A 474 3.03 -40.21 -25.47
CA VAL A 474 3.24 -41.03 -24.26
C VAL A 474 4.19 -40.32 -23.28
N ARG A 475 5.21 -39.62 -23.78
CA ARG A 475 6.14 -38.83 -22.95
C ARG A 475 5.44 -37.63 -22.31
N ASN A 476 4.65 -36.88 -23.06
CA ASN A 476 3.92 -35.72 -22.56
C ASN A 476 2.84 -36.11 -21.53
N ALA A 477 2.17 -37.25 -21.71
CA ALA A 477 1.26 -37.80 -20.72
C ALA A 477 1.98 -38.23 -19.44
N ASN A 478 3.17 -38.85 -19.54
CA ASN A 478 4.02 -39.16 -18.38
C ASN A 478 4.47 -37.89 -17.65
N LEU A 479 4.89 -36.88 -18.41
CA LEU A 479 5.29 -35.59 -17.88
C LEU A 479 4.10 -34.90 -17.17
N LEU A 480 2.87 -35.01 -17.68
CA LEU A 480 1.69 -34.44 -17.02
C LEU A 480 1.43 -35.07 -15.65
N LEU A 481 1.56 -36.40 -15.55
CA LEU A 481 1.49 -37.11 -14.26
C LEU A 481 2.61 -36.67 -13.31
N ALA A 482 3.83 -36.54 -13.82
CA ALA A 482 4.96 -36.06 -13.03
C ALA A 482 4.73 -34.64 -12.50
N ASP A 483 4.14 -33.73 -13.29
CA ASP A 483 3.78 -32.39 -12.82
C ASP A 483 2.69 -32.42 -11.75
N LEU A 484 1.71 -33.32 -11.83
CA LEU A 484 0.69 -33.49 -10.79
C LEU A 484 1.29 -34.02 -9.48
N VAL A 485 2.25 -34.96 -9.55
CA VAL A 485 3.01 -35.42 -8.38
C VAL A 485 3.84 -34.27 -7.80
N GLN A 486 4.57 -33.55 -8.66
CA GLN A 486 5.41 -32.43 -8.26
C GLN A 486 4.60 -31.27 -7.67
N LEU A 487 3.38 -31.04 -8.16
CA LEU A 487 2.44 -30.06 -7.61
C LEU A 487 2.12 -30.38 -6.15
N ASN A 488 1.78 -31.63 -5.84
CA ASN A 488 1.48 -32.05 -4.46
C ASN A 488 2.73 -31.98 -3.57
N TYR A 489 3.90 -32.36 -4.09
CA TYR A 489 5.17 -32.29 -3.37
C TYR A 489 5.63 -30.86 -3.09
N ASN A 490 5.63 -29.99 -4.10
CA ASN A 490 6.01 -28.57 -3.94
C ASN A 490 5.01 -27.84 -3.04
N PHE A 491 3.72 -28.19 -3.12
CA PHE A 491 2.73 -27.64 -2.22
C PHE A 491 3.07 -27.98 -0.76
N SER A 492 3.30 -29.25 -0.44
CA SER A 492 3.54 -29.68 0.94
C SER A 492 4.89 -29.22 1.50
N THR A 493 5.91 -29.08 0.65
CA THR A 493 7.29 -28.76 1.08
C THR A 493 7.65 -27.27 1.01
N ILE A 494 7.00 -26.49 0.14
CA ILE A 494 7.36 -25.08 -0.10
C ILE A 494 6.18 -24.17 0.24
N ILE A 495 5.03 -24.37 -0.41
CA ILE A 495 3.91 -23.41 -0.31
C ILE A 495 3.24 -23.47 1.05
N LEU A 496 2.91 -24.66 1.54
CA LEU A 496 2.20 -24.84 2.81
C LEU A 496 3.04 -24.36 4.02
N PRO A 497 4.33 -24.71 4.17
CA PRO A 497 5.15 -24.21 5.27
C PRO A 497 5.30 -22.69 5.25
N GLU A 498 5.52 -22.10 4.06
CA GLU A 498 5.65 -20.64 3.94
C GLU A 498 4.31 -19.95 4.22
N ALA A 499 3.18 -20.48 3.76
CA ALA A 499 1.85 -19.96 4.07
C ALA A 499 1.55 -20.03 5.57
N LEU A 500 1.83 -21.16 6.23
CA LEU A 500 1.67 -21.31 7.67
C LEU A 500 2.52 -20.28 8.42
N LYS A 501 3.82 -20.21 8.13
CA LYS A 501 4.75 -19.25 8.73
C LYS A 501 4.26 -17.81 8.58
N LYS A 502 3.93 -17.39 7.35
CA LYS A 502 3.56 -16.01 7.03
C LYS A 502 2.20 -15.57 7.59
N ILE A 503 1.23 -16.49 7.64
CA ILE A 503 -0.09 -16.21 8.23
C ILE A 503 -0.02 -16.18 9.76
N HIS A 504 0.75 -17.09 10.38
CA HIS A 504 0.93 -17.09 11.85
C HIS A 504 1.71 -15.87 12.34
N SER A 505 2.74 -15.45 11.60
CA SER A 505 3.50 -14.23 11.89
C SER A 505 2.78 -12.92 11.57
N GLU A 506 1.61 -12.97 10.92
CA GLU A 506 0.83 -11.80 10.51
C GLU A 506 1.57 -10.87 9.55
N ASP A 507 2.24 -11.44 8.54
CA ASP A 507 2.85 -10.66 7.47
C ASP A 507 1.78 -9.80 6.77
N PRO A 508 1.91 -8.45 6.78
CA PRO A 508 0.82 -7.56 6.38
C PRO A 508 0.50 -7.70 4.89
N SER A 509 1.52 -7.96 4.05
CA SER A 509 1.35 -8.18 2.62
C SER A 509 0.57 -9.45 2.32
N VAL A 510 0.84 -10.54 3.07
CA VAL A 510 0.15 -11.82 2.92
C VAL A 510 -1.31 -11.71 3.36
N LEU A 511 -1.58 -11.04 4.48
CA LEU A 511 -2.96 -10.83 4.96
C LEU A 511 -3.78 -9.95 4.00
N LEU A 512 -3.18 -8.89 3.45
CA LEU A 512 -3.80 -8.07 2.43
C LEU A 512 -4.12 -8.90 1.18
N MET A 513 -3.17 -9.68 0.68
CA MET A 513 -3.38 -10.57 -0.47
C MET A 513 -4.53 -11.56 -0.24
N ILE A 514 -4.63 -12.17 0.95
CA ILE A 514 -5.74 -13.08 1.30
C ILE A 514 -7.07 -12.30 1.29
N SER A 515 -7.09 -11.07 1.79
CA SER A 515 -8.29 -10.23 1.77
C SER A 515 -8.73 -9.85 0.35
N GLU A 516 -7.78 -9.54 -0.54
CA GLU A 516 -8.02 -9.23 -1.95
C GLU A 516 -8.49 -10.47 -2.73
N LEU A 517 -7.89 -11.64 -2.48
CA LEU A 517 -8.34 -12.91 -3.04
C LEU A 517 -9.78 -13.22 -2.62
N ASN A 518 -10.09 -13.06 -1.33
CA ASN A 518 -11.46 -13.23 -0.83
C ASN A 518 -12.41 -12.20 -1.45
N ALA A 519 -11.97 -10.97 -1.71
CA ALA A 519 -12.78 -9.98 -2.41
C ALA A 519 -13.06 -10.40 -3.87
N VAL A 520 -12.09 -10.99 -4.58
CA VAL A 520 -12.32 -11.56 -5.92
C VAL A 520 -13.40 -12.64 -5.88
N ILE A 521 -13.36 -13.52 -4.87
CA ILE A 521 -14.34 -14.60 -4.69
C ILE A 521 -15.72 -14.07 -4.32
N MET A 522 -15.80 -13.14 -3.36
CA MET A 522 -17.07 -12.58 -2.88
C MET A 522 -17.76 -11.66 -3.90
N ASN A 523 -16.97 -10.97 -4.74
CA ASN A 523 -17.52 -10.10 -5.78
C ASN A 523 -17.89 -10.88 -7.06
N SER A 524 -17.70 -12.21 -7.10
CA SER A 524 -18.18 -13.04 -8.19
C SER A 524 -19.72 -12.90 -8.32
N PRO A 525 -20.27 -12.78 -9.53
CA PRO A 525 -21.72 -12.61 -9.75
C PRO A 525 -22.55 -13.76 -9.18
N VAL A 526 -21.96 -14.94 -9.08
CA VAL A 526 -22.56 -16.17 -8.54
C VAL A 526 -21.53 -16.86 -7.63
N PRO A 527 -21.92 -17.49 -6.51
CA PRO A 527 -21.00 -18.27 -5.68
C PRO A 527 -20.25 -19.33 -6.48
N LEU A 528 -18.97 -19.58 -6.16
CA LEU A 528 -18.12 -20.48 -6.95
C LEU A 528 -18.69 -21.90 -7.10
N ASN A 529 -19.34 -22.44 -6.06
CA ASN A 529 -19.98 -23.77 -6.12
C ASN A 529 -21.13 -23.82 -7.14
N GLU A 530 -21.88 -22.72 -7.27
CA GLU A 530 -22.98 -22.61 -8.21
C GLU A 530 -22.48 -22.29 -9.63
N LEU A 531 -21.39 -21.54 -9.76
CA LEU A 531 -20.70 -21.41 -11.05
C LEU A 531 -20.18 -22.78 -11.54
N LEU A 532 -19.61 -23.60 -10.65
CA LEU A 532 -19.18 -24.95 -10.97
C LEU A 532 -20.35 -25.85 -11.39
N SER A 533 -21.48 -25.81 -10.69
CA SER A 533 -22.67 -26.60 -11.05
C SER A 533 -23.18 -26.23 -12.44
N GLN A 534 -23.17 -24.94 -12.79
CA GLN A 534 -23.55 -24.44 -14.10
C GLN A 534 -22.56 -24.82 -15.20
N LEU A 535 -21.25 -24.76 -14.94
CA LEU A 535 -20.21 -25.21 -15.87
C LEU A 535 -20.29 -26.74 -16.09
N GLU A 536 -20.54 -27.53 -15.05
CA GLU A 536 -20.73 -28.97 -15.16
C GLU A 536 -22.00 -29.32 -15.95
N LEU A 537 -23.08 -28.57 -15.76
CA LEU A 537 -24.29 -28.70 -16.57
C LEU A 537 -24.01 -28.34 -18.03
N HIS A 538 -23.28 -27.27 -18.29
CA HIS A 538 -22.87 -26.86 -19.62
C HIS A 538 -22.03 -27.94 -20.31
N LEU A 539 -21.05 -28.49 -19.60
CA LEU A 539 -20.19 -29.57 -20.06
C LEU A 539 -21.00 -30.82 -20.49
N ARG A 540 -21.98 -31.25 -19.68
CA ARG A 540 -22.82 -32.42 -20.00
C ARG A 540 -23.62 -32.24 -21.28
N TYR A 541 -24.22 -31.06 -21.47
CA TYR A 541 -24.99 -30.76 -22.68
C TYR A 541 -24.09 -30.67 -23.92
N LEU A 542 -22.89 -30.12 -23.76
CA LEU A 542 -21.90 -30.02 -24.83
C LEU A 542 -21.40 -31.41 -25.26
N VAL A 543 -21.17 -32.32 -24.32
CA VAL A 543 -20.83 -33.73 -24.62
C VAL A 543 -21.98 -34.46 -25.32
N MET A 544 -23.23 -34.10 -25.01
CA MET A 544 -24.43 -34.64 -25.67
C MET A 544 -24.76 -33.98 -27.02
N ASP A 545 -23.97 -33.00 -27.47
CA ASP A 545 -24.21 -32.20 -28.69
C ASP A 545 -25.59 -31.49 -28.69
N MET A 546 -25.97 -30.94 -27.53
CA MET A 546 -27.25 -30.25 -27.29
C MET A 546 -27.05 -28.80 -26.83
N GLU A 547 -28.00 -27.92 -27.13
CA GLU A 547 -28.00 -26.55 -26.60
C GLU A 547 -28.12 -26.54 -25.07
N SER A 548 -27.16 -25.88 -24.42
CA SER A 548 -27.10 -25.85 -22.95
C SER A 548 -27.93 -24.71 -22.35
N PRO A 549 -28.73 -24.98 -21.30
CA PRO A 549 -29.41 -23.93 -20.55
C PRO A 549 -28.47 -23.03 -19.74
N ALA A 550 -27.19 -23.41 -19.57
CA ALA A 550 -26.17 -22.68 -18.82
C ALA A 550 -25.08 -22.10 -19.74
N SER A 551 -25.45 -21.67 -20.96
CA SER A 551 -24.51 -21.12 -21.95
C SER A 551 -23.81 -19.82 -21.52
N SER A 552 -24.31 -19.13 -20.50
CA SER A 552 -23.66 -17.95 -19.91
C SER A 552 -22.51 -18.29 -18.94
N ALA A 553 -22.39 -19.54 -18.48
CA ALA A 553 -21.43 -19.93 -17.44
C ALA A 553 -19.95 -19.67 -17.83
N PRO A 554 -19.49 -19.94 -19.07
CA PRO A 554 -18.12 -19.61 -19.50
C PRO A 554 -17.81 -18.11 -19.44
N LEU A 555 -18.79 -17.24 -19.71
CA LEU A 555 -18.60 -15.79 -19.60
C LEU A 555 -18.38 -15.35 -18.14
N LEU A 556 -19.11 -15.96 -17.20
CA LEU A 556 -18.94 -15.71 -15.78
C LEU A 556 -17.56 -16.21 -15.30
N ALA A 557 -17.11 -17.38 -15.78
CA ALA A 557 -15.77 -17.90 -15.50
C ALA A 557 -14.67 -17.00 -16.06
N ALA A 558 -14.84 -16.44 -17.27
CA ALA A 558 -13.91 -15.49 -17.87
C ALA A 558 -13.80 -14.17 -17.08
N GLU A 559 -14.90 -13.69 -16.49
CA GLU A 559 -14.88 -12.53 -15.60
C GLU A 559 -14.07 -12.80 -14.32
N VAL A 560 -14.28 -13.97 -13.70
CA VAL A 560 -13.50 -14.41 -12.53
C VAL A 560 -12.02 -14.57 -12.88
N ARG A 561 -11.70 -15.13 -14.06
CA ARG A 561 -10.34 -15.24 -14.59
C ARG A 561 -9.66 -13.88 -14.67
N SER A 562 -10.31 -12.90 -15.31
CA SER A 562 -9.75 -11.57 -15.50
C SER A 562 -9.44 -10.87 -14.17
N ARG A 563 -10.33 -11.00 -13.17
CA ARG A 563 -10.11 -10.42 -11.84
C ARG A 563 -8.99 -11.12 -11.08
N TYR A 564 -8.88 -12.45 -11.20
CA TYR A 564 -7.79 -13.21 -10.59
C TYR A 564 -6.43 -12.92 -11.25
N GLU A 565 -6.38 -12.82 -12.57
CA GLU A 565 -5.17 -12.42 -13.31
C GLU A 565 -4.74 -10.99 -12.95
N ALA A 566 -5.69 -10.06 -12.79
CA ALA A 566 -5.39 -8.70 -12.34
C ALA A 566 -4.74 -8.67 -10.94
N LEU A 567 -5.17 -9.56 -10.03
CA LEU A 567 -4.54 -9.72 -8.71
C LEU A 567 -3.09 -10.22 -8.83
N LEU A 568 -2.82 -11.12 -9.78
CA LEU A 568 -1.47 -11.61 -10.07
C LEU A 568 -0.59 -10.56 -10.78
N SER A 569 -1.18 -9.61 -11.52
CA SER A 569 -0.49 -8.65 -12.39
C SER A 569 -0.47 -7.18 -11.93
N ALA A 570 -1.01 -6.83 -10.76
CA ALA A 570 -1.06 -5.45 -10.24
C ALA A 570 0.31 -4.70 -10.33
N PRO A 571 0.34 -3.37 -10.52
CA PRO A 571 1.61 -2.64 -10.70
C PRO A 571 2.45 -2.67 -9.42
N VAL A 572 3.75 -2.95 -9.57
CA VAL A 572 4.76 -2.84 -8.51
C VAL A 572 4.97 -1.34 -8.24
N SER A 573 4.73 -0.89 -7.02
CA SER A 573 5.16 0.45 -6.61
C SER A 573 6.68 0.42 -6.47
N GLU A 574 7.42 1.27 -7.19
CA GLU A 574 8.89 1.25 -7.31
C GLU A 574 9.67 1.38 -5.97
N ALA A 575 9.00 1.56 -4.84
CA ALA A 575 9.61 1.75 -3.52
C ALA A 575 9.76 0.46 -2.68
N ASP A 576 8.99 -0.59 -2.97
CA ASP A 576 9.06 -1.88 -2.26
C ASP A 576 9.26 -3.01 -3.27
N GLY A 577 10.20 -3.91 -2.99
CA GLY A 577 10.36 -5.15 -3.76
C GLY A 577 9.05 -5.94 -3.87
N GLN A 578 9.00 -6.92 -4.78
CA GLN A 578 7.81 -7.75 -4.98
C GLN A 578 7.29 -8.28 -3.63
N SER A 579 6.04 -7.93 -3.31
CA SER A 579 5.51 -8.17 -1.96
C SER A 579 5.46 -9.67 -1.64
N SER A 580 5.82 -10.04 -0.41
CA SER A 580 5.87 -11.44 0.08
C SER A 580 4.57 -12.22 -0.20
N GLY A 581 3.41 -11.60 0.08
CA GLY A 581 2.10 -12.18 -0.19
C GLY A 581 1.85 -12.48 -1.66
N ARG A 582 2.32 -11.63 -2.56
CA ARG A 582 2.18 -11.86 -4.00
C ARG A 582 3.13 -12.93 -4.52
N MET A 583 4.37 -13.00 -4.02
CA MET A 583 5.28 -14.10 -4.36
C MET A 583 4.68 -15.44 -3.95
N LEU A 584 4.06 -15.51 -2.77
CA LEU A 584 3.37 -16.71 -2.30
C LEU A 584 2.20 -17.08 -3.23
N LEU A 585 1.34 -16.13 -3.60
CA LEU A 585 0.21 -16.38 -4.50
C LEU A 585 0.67 -16.76 -5.92
N MET A 586 1.71 -16.10 -6.45
CA MET A 586 2.32 -16.45 -7.74
C MET A 586 2.95 -17.83 -7.71
N GLY A 587 3.69 -18.17 -6.66
CA GLY A 587 4.28 -19.49 -6.48
C GLY A 587 3.20 -20.57 -6.45
N PHE A 588 2.13 -20.34 -5.69
CA PHE A 588 1.01 -21.27 -5.62
C PHE A 588 0.29 -21.40 -6.98
N ASN A 589 0.00 -20.29 -7.66
CA ASN A 589 -0.61 -20.31 -8.99
C ASN A 589 0.29 -20.99 -10.04
N GLY A 590 1.60 -20.78 -9.94
CA GLY A 590 2.61 -21.36 -10.84
C GLY A 590 2.60 -22.88 -10.84
N LEU A 591 2.31 -23.52 -9.68
CA LEU A 591 2.17 -24.98 -9.59
C LEU A 591 1.06 -25.50 -10.50
N PHE A 592 -0.10 -24.82 -10.52
CA PHE A 592 -1.22 -25.20 -11.37
C PHE A 592 -0.99 -24.83 -12.84
N ALA A 593 -0.38 -23.68 -13.10
CA ALA A 593 -0.13 -23.21 -14.46
C ALA A 593 0.80 -24.15 -15.25
N ALA A 594 1.77 -24.79 -14.57
CA ALA A 594 2.65 -25.80 -15.19
C ALA A 594 1.85 -27.01 -15.71
N VAL A 595 0.92 -27.53 -14.91
CA VAL A 595 0.03 -28.64 -15.27
C VAL A 595 -0.86 -28.25 -16.47
N GLU A 596 -1.43 -27.05 -16.46
CA GLU A 596 -2.29 -26.59 -17.55
C GLU A 596 -1.54 -26.41 -18.86
N LEU A 597 -0.34 -25.83 -18.82
CA LEU A 597 0.49 -25.67 -20.01
C LEU A 597 0.79 -27.03 -20.64
N ARG A 598 1.24 -27.99 -19.83
CA ARG A 598 1.56 -29.34 -20.29
C ARG A 598 0.34 -30.10 -20.81
N ALA A 599 -0.85 -29.86 -20.23
CA ALA A 599 -2.08 -30.47 -20.72
C ALA A 599 -2.52 -29.92 -22.08
N ARG A 600 -2.28 -28.64 -22.38
CA ARG A 600 -2.55 -28.07 -23.72
C ARG A 600 -1.62 -28.67 -24.77
N GLU A 601 -0.33 -28.77 -24.46
CA GLU A 601 0.66 -29.43 -25.34
C GLU A 601 0.27 -30.89 -25.63
N LEU A 602 -0.15 -31.63 -24.60
CA LEU A 602 -0.62 -33.01 -24.74
C LEU A 602 -1.89 -33.12 -25.59
N ALA A 603 -2.82 -32.17 -25.49
CA ALA A 603 -4.06 -32.18 -26.26
C ALA A 603 -3.80 -32.09 -27.77
N ASP A 604 -2.80 -31.33 -28.20
CA ASP A 604 -2.41 -31.21 -29.61
C ASP A 604 -1.90 -32.55 -30.16
N HIS A 605 -1.11 -33.28 -29.36
CA HIS A 605 -0.63 -34.63 -29.73
C HIS A 605 -1.75 -35.68 -29.74
N LEU A 606 -2.76 -35.56 -28.87
CA LEU A 606 -3.90 -36.49 -28.79
C LEU A 606 -4.93 -36.31 -29.91
N ALA A 607 -4.93 -35.16 -30.60
CA ALA A 607 -5.88 -34.81 -31.65
C ALA A 607 -5.63 -35.57 -32.98
N ILE A 608 -4.54 -36.33 -33.07
CA ILE A 608 -4.18 -37.09 -34.27
C ILE A 608 -5.23 -38.19 -34.52
N PRO A 609 -5.80 -38.27 -35.75
CA PRO A 609 -6.89 -39.20 -36.03
C PRO A 609 -6.40 -40.65 -36.03
N ILE A 610 -7.03 -41.48 -35.19
CA ILE A 610 -6.80 -42.92 -35.17
C ILE A 610 -7.54 -43.58 -36.35
N PRO A 611 -6.89 -44.46 -37.14
CA PRO A 611 -7.54 -45.23 -38.19
C PRO A 611 -8.81 -45.96 -37.72
N PRO A 612 -9.91 -45.94 -38.50
CA PRO A 612 -11.20 -46.47 -38.05
C PRO A 612 -11.15 -47.97 -37.75
N ALA A 613 -10.29 -48.73 -38.43
CA ALA A 613 -10.09 -50.15 -38.15
C ALA A 613 -9.59 -50.39 -36.71
N TRP A 614 -8.70 -49.54 -36.19
CA TRP A 614 -8.11 -49.71 -34.87
C TRP A 614 -9.09 -49.46 -33.72
N ARG A 615 -10.23 -48.80 -33.98
CA ARG A 615 -11.27 -48.56 -32.97
C ARG A 615 -11.96 -49.83 -32.47
N LYS A 616 -11.82 -50.96 -33.20
CA LYS A 616 -12.34 -52.27 -32.77
C LYS A 616 -11.43 -52.98 -31.74
N ILE A 617 -10.23 -52.45 -31.48
CA ILE A 617 -9.30 -52.96 -30.48
C ILE A 617 -9.76 -52.48 -29.11
N ASP A 618 -9.95 -53.39 -28.16
CA ASP A 618 -10.42 -53.11 -26.80
C ASP A 618 -9.60 -52.02 -26.10
N HIS A 619 -8.27 -52.12 -26.14
CA HIS A 619 -7.35 -51.14 -25.54
C HIS A 619 -7.53 -49.72 -26.10
N ILE A 620 -7.91 -49.57 -27.38
CA ILE A 620 -8.16 -48.27 -28.01
C ILE A 620 -9.59 -47.80 -27.72
N ASN A 621 -10.57 -48.70 -27.81
CA ASN A 621 -11.96 -48.37 -27.61
C ASN A 621 -12.25 -47.91 -26.17
N GLU A 622 -11.77 -48.66 -25.18
CA GLU A 622 -11.95 -48.35 -23.76
C GLU A 622 -11.24 -47.03 -23.39
N SER A 623 -9.99 -46.83 -23.82
CA SER A 623 -9.24 -45.60 -23.56
C SER A 623 -9.80 -44.37 -24.28
N MET A 624 -10.38 -44.54 -25.47
CA MET A 624 -11.05 -43.45 -26.21
C MET A 624 -12.31 -42.95 -25.51
N HIS A 625 -13.11 -43.85 -24.91
CA HIS A 625 -14.29 -43.46 -24.15
C HIS A 625 -13.93 -42.63 -22.91
N MET A 626 -12.84 -42.99 -22.23
CA MET A 626 -12.35 -42.29 -21.04
C MET A 626 -11.69 -40.94 -21.37
N SER A 627 -10.91 -40.87 -22.45
CA SER A 627 -10.17 -39.66 -22.86
C SER A 627 -10.97 -38.70 -23.74
N ALA A 628 -12.26 -38.95 -24.00
CA ALA A 628 -13.09 -38.18 -24.93
C ALA A 628 -13.11 -36.67 -24.61
N ALA A 629 -13.00 -36.31 -23.33
CA ALA A 629 -13.10 -34.92 -22.88
C ALA A 629 -11.92 -34.03 -23.32
N LEU A 630 -10.70 -34.58 -23.43
CA LEU A 630 -9.53 -33.81 -23.89
C LEU A 630 -9.49 -33.62 -25.42
N GLN A 631 -10.18 -34.49 -26.16
CA GLN A 631 -10.09 -34.53 -27.62
C GLN A 631 -10.89 -33.39 -28.27
N SER A 632 -12.03 -33.02 -27.69
CA SER A 632 -12.84 -31.90 -28.19
C SER A 632 -12.32 -30.56 -27.67
N ALA A 633 -12.04 -29.63 -28.57
CA ALA A 633 -11.59 -28.28 -28.19
C ALA A 633 -12.64 -27.49 -27.39
N ALA A 634 -13.92 -27.68 -27.70
CA ALA A 634 -15.01 -27.02 -27.00
C ALA A 634 -15.19 -27.57 -25.57
N VAL A 635 -15.09 -28.91 -25.39
CA VAL A 635 -15.14 -29.55 -24.06
C VAL A 635 -13.94 -29.12 -23.21
N ARG A 636 -12.75 -29.05 -23.82
CA ARG A 636 -11.51 -28.64 -23.15
C ARG A 636 -11.57 -27.21 -22.62
N ALA A 637 -12.08 -26.26 -23.40
CA ALA A 637 -12.22 -24.88 -22.96
C ALA A 637 -13.08 -24.75 -21.69
N VAL A 638 -14.19 -25.51 -21.63
CA VAL A 638 -15.06 -25.56 -20.44
C VAL A 638 -14.36 -26.23 -19.26
N LEU A 639 -13.55 -27.28 -19.49
CA LEU A 639 -12.74 -27.89 -18.44
C LEU A 639 -11.69 -26.93 -17.87
N GLU A 640 -11.04 -26.11 -18.71
CA GLU A 640 -10.12 -25.05 -18.25
C GLU A 640 -10.84 -24.03 -17.36
N ASP A 641 -12.08 -23.65 -17.70
CA ASP A 641 -12.92 -22.80 -16.84
C ASP A 641 -13.27 -23.48 -15.50
N VAL A 642 -13.62 -24.77 -15.52
CA VAL A 642 -13.89 -25.55 -14.29
C VAL A 642 -12.65 -25.60 -13.38
N PHE A 643 -11.48 -25.92 -13.93
CA PHE A 643 -10.26 -26.06 -13.13
C PHE A 643 -9.65 -24.72 -12.69
N LEU A 644 -9.97 -23.61 -13.37
CA LEU A 644 -9.73 -22.28 -12.83
C LEU A 644 -10.52 -22.06 -11.53
N VAL A 645 -11.83 -22.36 -11.54
CA VAL A 645 -12.68 -22.16 -10.37
C VAL A 645 -12.29 -23.12 -9.23
N ARG A 646 -12.01 -24.39 -9.53
CA ARG A 646 -11.52 -25.37 -8.54
C ARG A 646 -10.19 -24.96 -7.92
N ARG A 647 -9.28 -24.37 -8.69
CA ARG A 647 -8.02 -23.82 -8.18
C ARG A 647 -8.26 -22.70 -7.18
N LEU A 648 -9.10 -21.73 -7.53
CA LEU A 648 -9.46 -20.62 -6.63
C LEU A 648 -10.05 -21.14 -5.31
N GLN A 649 -10.92 -22.16 -5.39
CA GLN A 649 -11.47 -22.82 -4.21
C GLN A 649 -10.38 -23.49 -3.37
N ALA A 650 -9.48 -24.26 -3.98
CA ALA A 650 -8.39 -24.93 -3.27
C ALA A 650 -7.45 -23.93 -2.58
N VAL A 651 -7.05 -22.87 -3.27
CA VAL A 651 -6.19 -21.81 -2.70
C VAL A 651 -6.87 -21.11 -1.52
N ALA A 652 -8.14 -20.73 -1.67
CA ALA A 652 -8.90 -20.08 -0.62
C ALA A 652 -9.15 -20.99 0.59
N GLU A 653 -9.45 -22.28 0.37
CA GLU A 653 -9.64 -23.28 1.42
C GLU A 653 -8.35 -23.49 2.23
N VAL A 654 -7.20 -23.61 1.56
CA VAL A 654 -5.89 -23.72 2.24
C VAL A 654 -5.61 -22.48 3.10
N PHE A 655 -5.73 -21.27 2.55
CA PHE A 655 -5.49 -20.05 3.33
C PHE A 655 -6.49 -19.89 4.49
N ALA A 656 -7.74 -20.29 4.30
CA ALA A 656 -8.72 -20.28 5.38
C ALA A 656 -8.35 -21.26 6.51
N MET A 657 -7.88 -22.47 6.18
CA MET A 657 -7.40 -23.44 7.17
C MET A 657 -6.17 -22.92 7.92
N CYS A 658 -5.18 -22.34 7.21
CA CYS A 658 -4.01 -21.73 7.83
C CYS A 658 -4.39 -20.56 8.75
N ALA A 659 -5.34 -19.72 8.34
CA ALA A 659 -5.85 -18.62 9.16
C ALA A 659 -6.59 -19.11 10.42
N GLN A 660 -7.36 -20.21 10.31
CA GLN A 660 -8.01 -20.84 11.47
C GLN A 660 -6.98 -21.39 12.46
N MET A 661 -5.91 -22.03 11.98
CA MET A 661 -4.81 -22.47 12.84
C MET A 661 -4.09 -21.29 13.50
N ALA A 662 -3.84 -20.20 12.78
CA ALA A 662 -3.24 -18.99 13.34
C ALA A 662 -4.13 -18.35 14.43
N CYS A 663 -5.46 -18.35 14.25
CA CYS A 663 -6.42 -17.93 15.25
C CYS A 663 -6.42 -18.85 16.50
N ALA A 664 -6.36 -20.16 16.30
CA ALA A 664 -6.27 -21.14 17.38
C ALA A 664 -4.93 -21.02 18.15
N PHE A 665 -3.82 -20.78 17.44
CA PHE A 665 -2.49 -20.55 18.02
C PHE A 665 -2.48 -19.34 18.97
N LYS A 666 -3.22 -18.27 18.64
CA LYS A 666 -3.39 -17.07 19.47
C LYS A 666 -4.39 -17.25 20.63
N GLY A 667 -5.11 -18.38 20.69
CA GLY A 667 -6.24 -18.57 21.60
C GLY A 667 -7.45 -17.68 21.27
N THR A 668 -7.54 -17.17 20.04
CA THR A 668 -8.62 -16.32 19.56
C THR A 668 -9.46 -17.10 18.55
N GLY A 669 -10.31 -18.00 19.02
CA GLY A 669 -11.18 -18.80 18.16
C GLY A 669 -11.33 -20.24 18.64
N PRO A 670 -12.04 -21.09 17.87
CA PRO A 670 -12.13 -22.51 18.17
C PRO A 670 -10.71 -23.14 18.12
N PRO A 671 -10.38 -24.10 19.02
CA PRO A 671 -9.09 -24.77 19.01
C PRO A 671 -9.07 -25.80 17.87
N THR A 672 -8.91 -25.34 16.63
CA THR A 672 -8.80 -26.16 15.43
C THR A 672 -7.32 -26.33 15.08
N LEU A 673 -6.86 -27.58 15.03
CA LEU A 673 -5.54 -27.96 14.55
C LEU A 673 -5.76 -29.00 13.44
N PHE A 674 -5.25 -28.72 12.25
CA PHE A 674 -5.33 -29.63 11.11
C PHE A 674 -4.03 -30.42 11.03
N ASP A 675 -4.15 -31.71 10.69
CA ASP A 675 -3.03 -32.56 10.36
C ASP A 675 -2.55 -32.33 8.92
N ASP A 676 -1.36 -32.82 8.59
CA ASP A 676 -0.79 -32.66 7.25
C ASP A 676 -1.70 -33.21 6.15
N THR A 677 -2.45 -34.29 6.45
CA THR A 677 -3.39 -34.89 5.49
C THR A 677 -4.58 -33.97 5.21
N ALA A 678 -5.15 -33.33 6.24
CA ALA A 678 -6.23 -32.35 6.07
C ALA A 678 -5.74 -31.09 5.33
N LEU A 679 -4.55 -30.59 5.65
CA LEU A 679 -3.99 -29.41 4.98
C LEU A 679 -3.68 -29.65 3.50
N CYS A 680 -3.25 -30.86 3.14
CA CYS A 680 -3.03 -31.26 1.75
C CYS A 680 -4.32 -31.62 1.00
N LYS A 681 -5.43 -31.87 1.70
CA LYS A 681 -6.67 -32.38 1.12
C LYS A 681 -7.26 -31.53 0.00
N PRO A 682 -7.31 -30.18 0.06
CA PRO A 682 -7.86 -29.37 -1.03
C PRO A 682 -7.08 -29.52 -2.34
N VAL A 683 -5.76 -29.58 -2.24
CA VAL A 683 -4.86 -29.75 -3.40
C VAL A 683 -4.92 -31.19 -3.95
N ARG A 684 -5.02 -32.19 -3.06
CA ARG A 684 -5.27 -33.59 -3.46
C ARG A 684 -6.64 -33.77 -4.11
N ARG A 685 -7.67 -33.07 -3.62
CA ARG A 685 -9.02 -33.04 -4.22
C ARG A 685 -8.97 -32.47 -5.63
N PHE A 686 -8.32 -31.32 -5.80
CA PHE A 686 -8.08 -30.75 -7.13
C PHE A 686 -7.37 -31.74 -8.05
N THR A 687 -6.28 -32.37 -7.57
CA THR A 687 -5.48 -33.31 -8.35
C THR A 687 -6.27 -34.55 -8.76
N ALA A 688 -7.03 -35.16 -7.84
CA ALA A 688 -7.85 -36.33 -8.12
C ALA A 688 -8.95 -36.02 -9.14
N GLU A 689 -9.62 -34.87 -8.99
CA GLU A 689 -10.64 -34.42 -9.94
C GLU A 689 -10.04 -34.10 -11.31
N TYR A 690 -8.83 -33.51 -11.33
CA TYR A 690 -8.07 -33.27 -12.56
C TYR A 690 -7.71 -34.57 -13.26
N VAL A 691 -7.21 -35.57 -12.53
CA VAL A 691 -6.94 -36.89 -13.10
C VAL A 691 -8.22 -37.48 -13.67
N SER A 692 -9.30 -37.50 -12.89
CA SER A 692 -10.58 -38.11 -13.25
C SER A 692 -11.16 -37.55 -14.56
N ARG A 693 -11.03 -36.24 -14.80
CA ARG A 693 -11.63 -35.58 -15.97
C ARG A 693 -10.67 -35.32 -17.12
N CYS A 694 -9.36 -35.22 -16.86
CA CYS A 694 -8.37 -34.77 -17.85
C CYS A 694 -7.26 -35.79 -18.15
N VAL A 695 -7.08 -36.83 -17.34
CA VAL A 695 -5.93 -37.75 -17.50
C VAL A 695 -6.36 -39.18 -17.79
N LEU A 696 -7.51 -39.63 -17.25
CA LEU A 696 -8.01 -40.98 -17.47
C LEU A 696 -8.19 -41.31 -18.97
N GLY A 697 -7.64 -42.44 -19.40
CA GLY A 697 -7.65 -42.95 -20.76
C GLY A 697 -6.61 -42.32 -21.68
N VAL A 698 -5.94 -41.24 -21.27
CA VAL A 698 -4.99 -40.51 -22.12
C VAL A 698 -3.74 -41.36 -22.37
N GLN A 699 -3.13 -41.86 -21.29
CA GLN A 699 -1.90 -42.64 -21.39
C GLN A 699 -2.15 -43.99 -22.07
N SER A 700 -3.27 -44.64 -21.76
CA SER A 700 -3.62 -45.91 -22.40
C SER A 700 -3.96 -45.79 -23.88
N LYS A 701 -4.56 -44.67 -24.31
CA LYS A 701 -4.78 -44.36 -25.73
C LYS A 701 -3.46 -44.09 -26.44
N ALA A 702 -2.59 -43.28 -25.86
CA ALA A 702 -1.29 -42.94 -26.43
C ALA A 702 -0.43 -44.20 -26.61
N LEU A 703 -0.37 -45.05 -25.57
CA LEU A 703 0.40 -46.28 -25.59
C LEU A 703 -0.19 -47.33 -26.54
N ALA A 704 -1.52 -47.45 -26.62
CA ALA A 704 -2.17 -48.33 -27.60
C ALA A 704 -1.90 -47.89 -29.05
N SER A 705 -1.79 -46.58 -29.29
CA SER A 705 -1.43 -46.02 -30.61
C SER A 705 0.00 -46.37 -31.00
N VAL A 706 0.95 -46.24 -30.07
CA VAL A 706 2.35 -46.68 -30.27
C VAL A 706 2.43 -48.18 -30.53
N LEU A 707 1.71 -49.00 -29.76
CA LEU A 707 1.65 -50.45 -29.97
C LEU A 707 1.15 -50.83 -31.37
N CYS A 708 0.12 -50.15 -31.88
CA CYS A 708 -0.38 -50.39 -33.24
C CYS A 708 0.65 -50.03 -34.32
N LEU A 709 1.41 -48.94 -34.13
CA LEU A 709 2.47 -48.54 -35.05
C LEU A 709 3.67 -49.50 -35.01
N LEU A 710 4.05 -49.99 -33.83
CA LEU A 710 5.13 -50.99 -33.66
C LEU A 710 4.75 -52.33 -34.29
N LEU A 711 3.51 -52.79 -34.11
CA LEU A 711 3.02 -54.02 -34.74
C LEU A 711 2.98 -53.91 -36.28
N ARG A 712 2.62 -52.73 -36.81
CA ARG A 712 2.70 -52.46 -38.25
C ARG A 712 4.15 -52.51 -38.76
N ARG A 713 5.10 -51.99 -37.99
CA ARG A 713 6.54 -52.04 -38.29
C ARG A 713 7.09 -53.48 -38.29
N ALA A 714 6.55 -54.34 -37.43
CA ALA A 714 6.85 -55.78 -37.40
C ALA A 714 6.17 -56.59 -38.54
N ASN A 715 5.69 -55.94 -39.60
CA ASN A 715 5.02 -56.54 -40.77
C ASN A 715 3.71 -57.31 -40.46
N LEU A 716 3.02 -57.00 -39.36
CA LEU A 716 1.67 -57.51 -39.12
C LEU A 716 0.63 -56.59 -39.77
N ASP A 717 -0.15 -57.13 -40.71
CA ASP A 717 -1.29 -56.43 -41.30
C ASP A 717 -2.48 -56.40 -40.33
N LEU A 718 -2.46 -55.39 -39.45
CA LEU A 718 -3.53 -55.11 -38.50
C LEU A 718 -4.87 -54.85 -39.19
N HIS A 719 -4.90 -54.40 -40.44
CA HIS A 719 -6.15 -54.10 -41.13
C HIS A 719 -6.88 -55.40 -41.49
N ALA A 720 -6.16 -56.38 -42.05
CA ALA A 720 -6.70 -57.70 -42.40
C ALA A 720 -7.14 -58.52 -41.17
N GLU A 721 -6.41 -58.46 -40.05
CA GLU A 721 -6.78 -59.19 -38.82
C GLU A 721 -7.99 -58.60 -38.08
N VAL A 722 -8.15 -57.27 -38.11
CA VAL A 722 -9.21 -56.56 -37.37
C VAL A 722 -10.52 -56.50 -38.16
N GLU A 723 -10.49 -56.51 -39.49
CA GLU A 723 -11.71 -56.55 -40.30
C GLU A 723 -12.46 -57.90 -40.22
N GLN A 724 -11.75 -59.00 -39.96
CA GLN A 724 -12.34 -60.33 -39.83
C GLN A 724 -13.14 -60.56 -38.54
N LYS A 725 -13.10 -59.62 -37.57
CA LYS A 725 -13.72 -59.77 -36.24
C LYS A 725 -14.50 -58.51 -35.81
N GLU A 726 -15.54 -58.71 -35.00
CA GLU A 726 -16.35 -57.60 -34.46
C GLU A 726 -15.63 -56.85 -33.32
N ILE A 727 -14.89 -57.56 -32.46
CA ILE A 727 -14.10 -56.99 -31.34
C ILE A 727 -12.78 -57.77 -31.22
N VAL A 728 -11.64 -57.07 -31.14
CA VAL A 728 -10.32 -57.67 -30.91
C VAL A 728 -9.88 -57.38 -29.48
N LYS A 729 -9.74 -58.44 -28.67
CA LYS A 729 -9.22 -58.34 -27.30
C LYS A 729 -7.69 -58.44 -27.29
N TRP A 730 -6.99 -57.72 -26.42
CA TRP A 730 -5.55 -57.91 -26.16
C TRP A 730 -5.35 -58.48 -24.74
N GLY A 731 -5.17 -59.81 -24.59
CA GLY A 731 -4.92 -60.44 -23.28
C GLY A 731 -5.36 -61.90 -23.15
N ALA A 732 -5.26 -62.47 -21.94
CA ALA A 732 -5.52 -63.89 -21.64
C ALA A 732 -6.98 -64.27 -22.00
N GLY A 733 -7.14 -64.81 -23.21
CA GLY A 733 -8.43 -65.05 -23.89
C GLY A 733 -8.48 -64.57 -25.35
N ALA A 734 -7.44 -63.90 -25.85
CA ALA A 734 -7.38 -63.31 -27.19
C ALA A 734 -6.59 -64.15 -28.22
N ASN A 735 -7.12 -64.17 -29.45
CA ASN A 735 -6.58 -64.59 -30.74
C ASN A 735 -5.27 -65.44 -30.75
N PRO A 736 -5.30 -66.73 -31.17
CA PRO A 736 -4.11 -67.59 -31.25
C PRO A 736 -2.97 -67.06 -32.14
N ALA A 737 -3.24 -66.09 -33.03
CA ALA A 737 -2.25 -65.43 -33.87
C ALA A 737 -1.26 -64.53 -33.08
N LEU A 738 -1.70 -63.84 -32.02
CA LEU A 738 -0.84 -62.94 -31.24
C LEU A 738 -0.13 -63.64 -30.06
N SER A 739 -0.75 -64.67 -29.46
CA SER A 739 -0.07 -65.51 -28.46
C SER A 739 1.04 -66.37 -29.09
N GLY A 740 0.89 -66.76 -30.36
CA GLY A 740 1.91 -67.49 -31.11
C GLY A 740 3.17 -66.66 -31.39
N VAL A 741 3.01 -65.36 -31.66
CA VAL A 741 4.13 -64.42 -31.88
C VAL A 741 4.86 -64.15 -30.56
N ALA A 742 4.15 -63.84 -29.47
CA ALA A 742 4.77 -63.63 -28.15
C ALA A 742 5.49 -64.88 -27.60
N ALA A 743 4.96 -66.09 -27.85
CA ALA A 743 5.59 -67.35 -27.43
C ALA A 743 6.80 -67.74 -28.29
N ALA A 744 6.77 -67.47 -29.60
CA ALA A 744 7.91 -67.70 -30.50
C ALA A 744 9.10 -66.78 -30.20
N LEU A 745 8.83 -65.54 -29.76
CA LEU A 745 9.86 -64.54 -29.44
C LEU A 745 10.42 -64.70 -28.02
N ALA A 746 9.61 -65.13 -27.05
CA ALA A 746 10.09 -65.50 -25.71
C ALA A 746 10.99 -66.75 -25.72
N GLY A 747 10.78 -67.68 -26.68
CA GLY A 747 11.62 -68.86 -26.87
C GLY A 747 13.05 -68.55 -27.34
N ALA A 748 13.28 -67.43 -28.03
CA ALA A 748 14.59 -67.01 -28.51
C ALA A 748 15.45 -66.35 -27.41
N GLY A 749 14.83 -65.65 -26.45
CA GLY A 749 15.52 -64.96 -25.34
C GLY A 749 15.93 -65.86 -24.16
N ALA A 750 15.32 -67.04 -24.02
CA ALA A 750 15.64 -67.98 -22.92
C ALA A 750 17.06 -68.58 -23.00
N ALA A 751 17.75 -68.47 -24.15
CA ALA A 751 19.12 -68.94 -24.33
C ALA A 751 20.20 -68.03 -23.69
N ALA A 752 19.87 -66.79 -23.32
CA ALA A 752 20.82 -65.80 -22.81
C ALA A 752 20.81 -65.64 -21.27
N GLY A 753 19.96 -66.38 -20.55
CA GLY A 753 19.81 -66.28 -19.09
C GLY A 753 20.90 -66.97 -18.26
N ALA A 754 21.82 -67.70 -18.87
CA ALA A 754 22.84 -68.48 -18.15
C ALA A 754 24.11 -67.69 -17.77
N ARG A 755 24.19 -66.37 -18.03
CA ARG A 755 25.43 -65.58 -17.83
C ARG A 755 25.28 -64.32 -16.96
N ALA A 756 24.20 -64.22 -16.18
CA ALA A 756 23.97 -63.11 -15.23
C ALA A 756 24.19 -63.51 -13.75
N ALA A 757 24.95 -64.59 -13.50
CA ALA A 757 25.32 -65.04 -12.15
C ALA A 757 26.73 -64.60 -11.71
N SER A 758 27.44 -63.80 -12.52
CA SER A 758 28.84 -63.40 -12.27
C SER A 758 29.04 -61.94 -11.84
N LEU A 759 27.97 -61.16 -11.62
CA LEU A 759 28.04 -59.76 -11.15
C LEU A 759 27.72 -59.60 -9.65
N GLY A 760 27.37 -60.69 -8.96
CA GLY A 760 27.19 -60.71 -7.49
C GLY A 760 28.47 -60.89 -6.68
N ALA A 761 29.64 -60.99 -7.31
CA ALA A 761 30.92 -61.23 -6.64
C ALA A 761 31.91 -60.05 -6.69
N ALA A 762 31.59 -58.98 -7.44
CA ALA A 762 32.49 -57.82 -7.62
C ALA A 762 32.16 -56.64 -6.68
N ALA A 763 30.95 -56.60 -6.11
CA ALA A 763 30.51 -55.54 -5.18
C ALA A 763 31.10 -55.67 -3.75
N ALA A 764 31.76 -56.78 -3.43
CA ALA A 764 32.33 -57.02 -2.09
C ALA A 764 33.78 -56.52 -1.91
N ALA A 765 34.43 -55.99 -2.95
CA ALA A 765 35.85 -55.63 -2.93
C ALA A 765 36.14 -54.11 -2.96
N LEU A 766 35.12 -53.28 -3.15
CA LEU A 766 35.26 -51.80 -3.23
C LEU A 766 34.95 -51.07 -1.91
N ALA A 767 34.64 -51.80 -0.85
CA ALA A 767 34.40 -51.28 0.50
C ALA A 767 35.68 -51.09 1.35
N ALA A 768 36.89 -51.23 0.77
CA ALA A 768 38.13 -51.32 1.56
C ALA A 768 39.24 -50.31 1.19
N HIS A 769 39.03 -49.37 0.27
CA HIS A 769 40.13 -48.57 -0.32
C HIS A 769 39.86 -47.07 -0.48
N ALA A 770 39.01 -46.47 0.38
CA ALA A 770 38.82 -45.02 0.44
C ALA A 770 39.15 -44.43 1.83
N GLN A 771 39.96 -45.13 2.62
CA GLN A 771 40.36 -44.80 4.01
C GLN A 771 41.73 -44.10 4.13
N HIS A 772 42.32 -43.48 3.09
CA HIS A 772 43.77 -43.25 3.16
C HIS A 772 44.46 -42.01 2.57
N ALA A 773 43.80 -41.01 1.98
CA ALA A 773 44.62 -39.95 1.37
C ALA A 773 43.89 -38.63 1.09
N ALA A 774 43.72 -37.81 2.11
CA ALA A 774 43.64 -36.36 1.90
C ALA A 774 44.30 -35.61 3.06
N ALA A 775 45.51 -36.04 3.42
CA ALA A 775 46.39 -35.29 4.28
C ALA A 775 46.94 -34.05 3.53
N LEU A 776 47.14 -32.97 4.30
CA LEU A 776 48.12 -31.89 4.12
C LEU A 776 47.65 -30.59 3.41
N ARG A 777 47.46 -29.50 4.20
CA ARG A 777 48.38 -28.33 4.26
C ARG A 777 47.83 -27.20 5.17
N GLY A 778 48.54 -26.87 6.25
CA GLY A 778 48.33 -25.64 7.06
C GLY A 778 48.85 -24.36 6.37
N PRO A 779 49.40 -23.32 7.06
CA PRO A 779 49.42 -23.00 8.51
C PRO A 779 49.32 -21.46 8.84
N ARG A 780 49.47 -21.13 10.14
CA ARG A 780 50.10 -19.92 10.79
C ARG A 780 49.23 -18.81 11.43
N ALA A 781 49.42 -18.72 12.75
CA ALA A 781 49.21 -17.62 13.72
C ALA A 781 50.23 -16.45 13.54
N PRO A 782 50.50 -15.45 14.47
CA PRO A 782 50.00 -15.21 15.86
C PRO A 782 49.92 -13.73 16.41
N ARG A 783 49.52 -13.59 17.70
CA ARG A 783 49.98 -12.65 18.78
C ARG A 783 49.58 -11.14 18.71
N THR A 784 49.36 -10.36 19.78
CA THR A 784 49.88 -10.34 21.18
C THR A 784 49.12 -9.32 22.07
N ALA A 785 49.08 -9.62 23.38
CA ALA A 785 49.35 -8.77 24.57
C ALA A 785 48.48 -7.55 24.96
N ALA A 786 47.74 -7.75 26.06
CA ALA A 786 47.73 -6.99 27.33
C ALA A 786 48.15 -5.51 27.34
N HIS A 787 47.34 -4.65 27.96
CA HIS A 787 47.79 -3.83 29.11
C HIS A 787 46.66 -3.00 29.73
N LEU A 788 46.76 -2.87 31.06
CA LEU A 788 46.47 -1.67 31.85
C LEU A 788 45.03 -1.42 32.30
N ALA A 789 44.69 -2.11 33.38
CA ALA A 789 44.16 -1.45 34.56
C ALA A 789 45.22 -0.47 35.14
N ALA A 790 44.91 0.83 35.21
CA ALA A 790 45.46 1.80 36.18
C ALA A 790 44.94 3.22 35.92
N ALA A 791 43.92 3.65 36.66
CA ALA A 791 43.70 5.06 37.09
C ALA A 791 42.39 5.12 37.90
N LEU A 792 42.39 4.86 39.22
CA LEU A 792 42.58 5.86 40.30
C LEU A 792 41.60 7.06 40.16
N ALA A 793 40.49 7.14 40.90
CA ALA A 793 40.34 7.49 42.32
C ALA A 793 40.96 8.85 42.71
N HIS A 794 40.13 9.90 42.91
CA HIS A 794 40.51 11.09 43.67
C HIS A 794 39.32 12.00 44.09
N TRP A 795 39.34 12.44 45.37
CA TRP A 795 38.80 13.68 45.98
C TRP A 795 37.56 13.67 46.92
N GLU A 796 37.78 14.18 48.14
CA GLU A 796 36.86 14.43 49.27
C GLU A 796 37.27 15.75 50.03
N LYS A 797 36.31 16.43 50.70
CA LYS A 797 36.37 17.50 51.78
C LYS A 797 36.62 18.99 51.42
N VAL A 798 36.22 20.06 52.15
CA VAL A 798 35.17 20.56 53.11
C VAL A 798 35.58 22.04 53.52
N ASP A 799 34.67 22.90 54.06
CA ASP A 799 34.91 24.12 54.93
C ASP A 799 34.81 25.63 54.53
N ASN A 800 34.29 26.08 53.35
CA ASN A 800 34.41 27.52 52.95
C ASN A 800 33.17 28.46 53.02
N VAL A 801 32.04 28.10 53.62
CA VAL A 801 30.72 28.70 53.24
C VAL A 801 30.48 30.18 53.62
N SER A 802 30.93 30.68 54.77
CA SER A 802 30.62 32.05 55.22
C SER A 802 31.52 33.13 54.60
N ALA A 803 32.76 32.77 54.28
CA ALA A 803 33.65 33.58 53.45
C ALA A 803 33.14 33.60 52.00
N LEU A 804 32.75 32.41 51.49
CA LEU A 804 32.13 32.25 50.18
C LEU A 804 30.88 33.12 50.02
N LEU A 805 30.02 33.26 51.03
CA LEU A 805 28.78 34.05 50.90
C LEU A 805 29.03 35.57 50.76
N ARG A 806 30.01 36.14 51.46
CA ARG A 806 30.38 37.57 51.31
C ARG A 806 31.05 37.83 49.97
N GLU A 807 31.93 36.92 49.58
CA GLU A 807 32.61 36.96 48.28
C GLU A 807 31.62 36.71 47.14
N MET A 808 30.62 35.83 47.33
CA MET A 808 29.49 35.61 46.42
C MET A 808 28.62 36.85 46.30
N ILE A 809 28.26 37.55 47.38
CA ILE A 809 27.45 38.77 47.26
C ILE A 809 28.20 39.82 46.44
N SER A 810 29.50 40.02 46.73
CA SER A 810 30.36 40.93 45.96
C SER A 810 30.45 40.50 44.49
N SER A 811 30.72 39.23 44.23
CA SER A 811 30.86 38.64 42.89
C SER A 811 29.56 38.73 42.09
N LEU A 812 28.44 38.27 42.67
CA LEU A 812 27.10 38.32 42.07
C LEU A 812 26.63 39.77 41.86
N SER A 813 27.04 40.72 42.72
CA SER A 813 26.71 42.13 42.52
C SER A 813 27.43 42.69 41.29
N ALA A 814 28.72 42.37 41.11
CA ALA A 814 29.51 42.75 39.94
C ALA A 814 29.00 42.05 38.67
N GLU A 815 28.66 40.76 38.77
CA GLU A 815 28.07 39.96 37.69
C GLU A 815 26.70 40.51 37.28
N SER A 816 25.85 40.90 38.23
CA SER A 816 24.56 41.54 37.95
C SER A 816 24.72 42.87 37.20
N ALA A 817 25.73 43.67 37.56
CA ALA A 817 26.01 44.92 36.87
C ALA A 817 26.52 44.69 35.44
N ALA A 818 27.38 43.69 35.23
CA ALA A 818 27.87 43.30 33.92
C ALA A 818 26.76 42.74 33.02
N LEU A 819 25.87 41.89 33.57
CA LEU A 819 24.72 41.34 32.86
C LEU A 819 23.69 42.41 32.51
N ARG A 820 23.43 43.39 33.38
CA ARG A 820 22.58 44.56 33.04
C ARG A 820 23.16 45.37 31.89
N ALA A 821 24.48 45.52 31.81
CA ALA A 821 25.13 46.21 30.69
C ALA A 821 25.00 45.41 29.38
N ARG A 822 25.20 44.09 29.43
CA ARG A 822 25.03 43.20 28.26
C ARG A 822 23.59 43.17 27.76
N LEU A 823 22.63 43.03 28.68
CA LEU A 823 21.20 43.02 28.37
C LEU A 823 20.75 44.30 27.67
N ARG A 824 21.29 45.46 28.08
CA ARG A 824 21.09 46.74 27.36
C ARG A 824 21.61 46.67 25.93
N GLY A 825 22.83 46.19 25.71
CA GLY A 825 23.39 46.02 24.36
C GLY A 825 22.62 45.01 23.50
N ALA A 826 22.14 43.91 24.07
CA ALA A 826 21.26 42.96 23.38
C ALA A 826 19.90 43.58 23.04
N GLY A 827 19.37 44.45 23.91
CA GLY A 827 18.10 45.16 23.70
C GLY A 827 18.20 46.16 22.56
N GLU A 828 19.29 46.91 22.48
CA GLU A 828 19.59 47.81 21.35
C GLU A 828 19.73 47.05 20.03
N SER A 829 20.41 45.89 20.04
CA SER A 829 20.56 45.04 18.86
C SER A 829 19.23 44.47 18.37
N LEU A 830 18.36 44.02 19.31
CA LEU A 830 17.02 43.54 19.00
C LEU A 830 16.14 44.65 18.41
N ARG A 831 16.23 45.86 18.95
CA ARG A 831 15.52 47.03 18.45
C ARG A 831 15.95 47.38 17.02
N GLY A 832 17.25 47.40 16.75
CA GLY A 832 17.78 47.62 15.41
C GLY A 832 17.36 46.52 14.41
N GLY A 833 17.25 45.28 14.87
CA GLY A 833 16.64 44.19 14.08
C GLY A 833 15.17 44.47 13.74
N ALA A 834 14.36 44.80 14.75
CA ALA A 834 12.94 45.08 14.58
C ALA A 834 12.65 46.30 13.69
N GLU A 835 13.48 47.34 13.75
CA GLU A 835 13.40 48.51 12.86
C GLU A 835 13.66 48.14 11.39
N ARG A 836 14.62 47.25 11.11
CA ARG A 836 14.89 46.75 9.75
C ARG A 836 13.72 45.95 9.15
N ALA A 837 12.86 45.35 9.97
CA ALA A 837 11.66 44.64 9.51
C ALA A 837 10.46 45.56 9.19
N GLN A 838 10.50 46.85 9.54
CA GLN A 838 9.39 47.78 9.28
C GLN A 838 9.24 48.14 7.80
N ALA A 839 10.35 48.25 7.06
CA ALA A 839 10.35 48.53 5.63
C ALA A 839 9.67 47.42 4.80
N PRO A 840 10.05 46.12 4.92
CA PRO A 840 9.35 45.04 4.22
C PRO A 840 7.90 44.86 4.71
N ALA A 841 7.59 45.18 5.98
CA ALA A 841 6.22 45.20 6.48
C ALA A 841 5.33 46.24 5.81
N ALA A 842 5.85 47.46 5.61
CA ALA A 842 5.14 48.52 4.89
C ALA A 842 4.94 48.15 3.41
N ALA A 843 5.96 47.56 2.76
CA ALA A 843 5.87 47.10 1.38
C ALA A 843 4.81 45.99 1.21
N ARG A 844 4.79 45.00 2.12
CA ARG A 844 3.77 43.92 2.11
C ARG A 844 2.35 44.46 2.29
N ALA A 845 2.17 45.43 3.19
CA ALA A 845 0.86 46.04 3.45
C ALA A 845 0.35 46.82 2.23
N ALA A 846 1.24 47.49 1.49
CA ALA A 846 0.90 48.17 0.24
C ALA A 846 0.48 47.16 -0.85
N LEU A 847 1.19 46.05 -1.00
CA LEU A 847 0.84 45.00 -1.98
C LEU A 847 -0.52 44.34 -1.69
N LEU A 848 -0.82 44.09 -0.41
CA LEU A 848 -2.10 43.48 -0.01
C LEU A 848 -3.30 44.43 -0.13
N HIS A 849 -3.07 45.74 0.00
CA HIS A 849 -4.12 46.75 -0.18
C HIS A 849 -4.76 46.65 -1.58
N ASP A 850 -3.96 46.38 -2.61
CA ASP A 850 -4.41 46.31 -4.00
C ASP A 850 -5.27 45.08 -4.32
N VAL A 851 -5.18 44.02 -3.52
CA VAL A 851 -5.84 42.71 -3.76
C VAL A 851 -7.02 42.48 -2.79
N ARG A 852 -7.18 43.36 -1.79
CA ARG A 852 -8.14 43.21 -0.68
C ARG A 852 -9.60 43.26 -1.12
N ALA A 853 -9.96 44.18 -2.01
CA ALA A 853 -11.35 44.37 -2.44
C ALA A 853 -11.88 43.18 -3.28
N PRO A 854 -11.14 42.64 -4.27
CA PRO A 854 -11.54 41.43 -4.98
C PRO A 854 -11.61 40.18 -4.09
N LEU A 855 -10.66 39.96 -3.18
CA LEU A 855 -10.66 38.82 -2.27
C LEU A 855 -11.85 38.82 -1.30
N ALA A 856 -12.24 40.00 -0.79
CA ALA A 856 -13.42 40.14 0.06
C ALA A 856 -14.74 39.82 -0.68
N LEU A 857 -14.82 40.13 -1.97
CA LEU A 857 -15.96 39.79 -2.82
C LEU A 857 -16.04 38.27 -3.09
N LEU A 858 -14.90 37.61 -3.34
CA LEU A 858 -14.82 36.16 -3.54
C LEU A 858 -15.09 35.37 -2.26
N ALA A 859 -14.61 35.86 -1.11
CA ALA A 859 -14.88 35.27 0.20
C ALA A 859 -16.40 35.23 0.53
N ALA A 860 -17.17 36.22 0.04
CA ALA A 860 -18.60 36.34 0.28
C ALA A 860 -19.49 35.58 -0.73
N ALA A 861 -18.90 34.94 -1.76
CA ALA A 861 -19.63 34.38 -2.90
C ALA A 861 -19.94 32.87 -2.80
N HIS A 862 -19.24 32.11 -1.96
CA HIS A 862 -19.39 30.65 -1.85
C HIS A 862 -19.56 30.21 -0.38
N ASP A 863 -20.67 29.52 -0.07
CA ASP A 863 -20.97 28.95 1.26
C ASP A 863 -20.38 27.51 1.43
N GLY A 864 -19.08 27.35 1.21
CA GLY A 864 -18.31 26.10 1.35
C GLY A 864 -16.79 26.37 1.35
N ASN A 865 -15.92 25.34 1.40
CA ASN A 865 -14.44 25.47 1.42
C ASN A 865 -13.96 26.50 0.38
N ASN A 866 -13.70 27.74 0.83
CA ASN A 866 -13.45 28.88 -0.03
C ASN A 866 -11.97 29.27 0.10
N PRO A 867 -11.14 29.05 -0.93
CA PRO A 867 -9.72 29.34 -0.85
C PRO A 867 -9.44 30.83 -0.58
N ALA A 868 -10.36 31.74 -0.95
CA ALA A 868 -10.24 33.16 -0.61
C ALA A 868 -10.46 33.42 0.90
N SER A 869 -11.36 32.69 1.58
CA SER A 869 -11.52 32.82 3.03
C SER A 869 -10.34 32.21 3.79
N ASP A 870 -9.82 31.09 3.31
CA ASP A 870 -8.64 30.43 3.87
C ASP A 870 -7.42 31.34 3.75
N PHE A 871 -7.22 31.95 2.58
CA PHE A 871 -6.17 32.94 2.36
C PHE A 871 -6.30 34.15 3.29
N LEU A 872 -7.49 34.73 3.45
CA LEU A 872 -7.70 35.88 4.34
C LEU A 872 -7.47 35.53 5.82
N SER A 873 -7.82 34.32 6.25
CA SER A 873 -7.54 33.87 7.62
C SER A 873 -6.03 33.75 7.89
N ARG A 874 -5.31 33.21 6.91
CA ARG A 874 -3.86 33.07 6.85
C ARG A 874 -3.13 34.42 6.74
N GLU A 875 -3.68 35.37 6.00
CA GLU A 875 -3.13 36.73 5.89
C GLU A 875 -3.29 37.49 7.21
N LYS A 876 -4.44 37.36 7.87
CA LYS A 876 -4.71 37.96 9.17
C LYS A 876 -3.70 37.52 10.23
N THR A 877 -3.41 36.22 10.31
CA THR A 877 -2.40 35.72 11.26
C THR A 877 -1.02 36.29 10.94
N VAL A 878 -0.58 36.29 9.68
CA VAL A 878 0.72 36.86 9.28
C VAL A 878 0.81 38.35 9.63
N SER A 879 -0.25 39.12 9.39
CA SER A 879 -0.29 40.56 9.69
C SER A 879 -0.30 40.87 11.21
N GLU A 880 -0.90 40.01 12.03
CA GLU A 880 -0.81 40.09 13.51
C GLU A 880 0.62 39.84 14.01
N HIS A 881 1.33 38.85 13.45
CA HIS A 881 2.72 38.57 13.82
C HIS A 881 3.69 39.67 13.34
N ILE A 882 3.46 40.28 12.17
CA ILE A 882 4.24 41.43 11.72
C ILE A 882 4.02 42.65 12.64
N ALA A 883 2.79 42.88 13.11
CA ALA A 883 2.50 43.94 14.07
C ALA A 883 3.19 43.71 15.42
N ALA A 884 3.26 42.45 15.89
CA ALA A 884 4.00 42.08 17.09
C ALA A 884 5.51 42.35 16.97
N LEU A 885 6.11 42.18 15.78
CA LEU A 885 7.49 42.57 15.52
C LEU A 885 7.68 44.10 15.49
N GLY A 886 6.74 44.84 14.90
CA GLY A 886 6.78 46.30 14.85
C GLY A 886 6.69 46.96 16.23
N ALA A 887 6.01 46.32 17.19
CA ALA A 887 5.92 46.78 18.58
C ALA A 887 7.29 46.81 19.28
N LEU A 888 8.23 45.94 18.89
CA LEU A 888 9.60 45.93 19.43
C LEU A 888 10.44 47.15 19.00
N GLY A 889 10.13 47.77 17.86
CA GLY A 889 10.89 48.91 17.33
C GLY A 889 10.37 50.29 17.80
N THR A 890 9.05 50.43 18.02
CA THR A 890 8.38 51.74 18.13
C THR A 890 8.45 52.42 19.51
N GLY A 891 9.22 51.89 20.46
CA GLY A 891 9.63 52.65 21.66
C GLY A 891 8.50 53.16 22.54
N ARG A 892 7.35 52.48 22.57
CA ARG A 892 6.19 52.88 23.38
C ARG A 892 6.14 52.25 24.77
N GLU A 893 7.13 51.44 25.14
CA GLU A 893 7.41 51.08 26.52
C GLU A 893 8.63 51.89 26.97
N ALA A 894 8.35 52.95 27.71
CA ALA A 894 9.38 53.67 28.45
C ALA A 894 10.09 52.69 29.38
N GLU A 895 11.43 52.75 29.37
CA GLU A 895 12.34 52.15 30.35
C GLU A 895 12.66 50.65 30.24
N LEU A 896 13.10 50.18 29.07
CA LEU A 896 13.88 48.92 28.97
C LEU A 896 15.32 49.02 29.54
N GLY A 897 15.65 49.99 30.43
CA GLY A 897 17.04 50.09 30.91
C GLY A 897 17.46 51.19 31.89
N ALA A 898 16.56 51.88 32.61
CA ALA A 898 16.96 52.93 33.55
C ALA A 898 16.32 52.75 34.96
N GLY A 899 16.89 51.85 35.77
CA GLY A 899 16.69 51.91 37.22
C GLY A 899 17.44 53.13 37.78
N ARG A 900 16.73 54.13 38.32
CA ARG A 900 17.33 55.26 39.03
C ARG A 900 18.10 54.77 40.26
N GLU A 901 19.39 55.10 40.33
CA GLU A 901 20.21 54.97 41.53
C GLU A 901 19.66 55.88 42.64
N ALA A 902 19.19 55.29 43.74
CA ALA A 902 19.00 56.00 45.00
C ALA A 902 20.23 55.73 45.88
N GLY A 903 21.15 56.69 45.94
CA GLY A 903 22.32 56.64 46.81
C GLY A 903 21.97 56.81 48.30
N PRO A 904 22.84 56.38 49.22
CA PRO A 904 22.59 56.46 50.66
C PRO A 904 22.84 57.89 51.17
N GLY A 905 21.78 58.58 51.57
CA GLY A 905 21.85 59.87 52.28
C GLY A 905 21.46 59.70 53.76
N LEU A 906 22.42 59.88 54.66
CA LEU A 906 22.21 60.08 56.10
C LEU A 906 21.38 61.35 56.34
N GLY A 907 20.33 61.26 57.17
CA GLY A 907 19.51 62.40 57.60
C GLY A 907 18.72 62.09 58.86
N ALA A 908 18.92 62.91 59.89
CA ALA A 908 18.55 62.69 61.28
C ALA A 908 17.09 63.05 61.64
N GLY A 909 16.53 62.31 62.60
CA GLY A 909 15.75 62.77 63.76
C GLY A 909 14.41 63.51 63.57
N ARG A 910 13.32 62.93 64.09
CA ARG A 910 12.64 63.41 65.33
C ARG A 910 11.40 62.58 65.68
N GLU A 911 11.17 62.52 66.99
CA GLU A 911 10.15 61.79 67.75
C GLU A 911 8.70 62.30 67.57
N ALA A 912 7.78 61.43 68.06
CA ALA A 912 6.40 61.64 68.54
C ALA A 912 5.40 60.78 67.75
N GLY A 913 4.48 60.00 68.31
CA GLY A 913 4.01 59.81 69.68
C GLY A 913 2.62 59.15 69.61
N LEU A 914 2.41 58.12 70.44
CA LEU A 914 1.15 57.59 71.02
C LEU A 914 -0.18 57.71 70.24
N GLY A 915 -0.87 56.58 70.07
CA GLY A 915 -2.30 56.56 69.73
C GLY A 915 -2.92 55.15 69.68
N ALA A 916 -3.76 54.85 70.66
CA ALA A 916 -4.42 53.58 70.93
C ALA A 916 -5.38 53.04 69.83
N GLY A 917 -5.56 51.71 69.83
CA GLY A 917 -6.91 51.14 69.91
C GLY A 917 -7.41 50.25 68.76
N ARG A 918 -7.76 49.02 69.16
CA ARG A 918 -8.77 48.08 68.62
C ARG A 918 -8.37 47.11 67.50
N GLU A 919 -8.39 45.85 67.92
CA GLU A 919 -8.68 44.67 67.12
C GLU A 919 -10.03 44.80 66.40
N ALA A 920 -10.02 44.53 65.09
CA ALA A 920 -11.16 44.05 64.31
C ALA A 920 -10.60 43.16 63.18
N GLY A 921 -11.31 42.07 62.89
CA GLY A 921 -10.84 40.91 62.10
C GLY A 921 -10.62 41.12 60.59
N PRO A 922 -10.48 40.00 59.85
CA PRO A 922 -9.62 39.89 58.67
C PRO A 922 -10.26 40.49 57.42
N GLY A 923 -9.49 41.30 56.71
CA GLY A 923 -9.88 41.90 55.44
C GLY A 923 -8.69 42.03 54.51
N LEU A 924 -8.79 41.37 53.36
CA LEU A 924 -7.95 41.56 52.18
C LEU A 924 -7.78 43.05 51.85
N GLY A 925 -6.54 43.47 51.58
CA GLY A 925 -6.23 44.85 51.22
C GLY A 925 -4.78 45.06 50.80
N ALA A 926 -4.49 44.69 49.55
CA ALA A 926 -3.43 45.18 48.66
C ALA A 926 -2.31 46.06 49.27
N GLY A 927 -1.16 45.44 49.56
CA GLY A 927 0.13 46.12 49.53
C GLY A 927 0.65 46.19 48.09
N ARG A 928 0.76 47.40 47.54
CA ARG A 928 1.31 47.68 46.20
C ARG A 928 2.72 47.08 46.06
N GLU A 929 2.86 46.06 45.22
CA GLU A 929 4.13 45.68 44.58
C GLU A 929 4.54 46.80 43.61
N ALA A 930 5.27 47.81 44.10
CA ALA A 930 5.98 48.72 43.24
C ALA A 930 7.34 48.08 42.88
N GLY A 931 7.42 47.41 41.72
CA GLY A 931 8.73 47.04 41.13
C GLY A 931 8.81 45.82 40.20
N LEU A 932 7.85 44.88 40.22
CA LEU A 932 7.93 43.65 39.40
C LEU A 932 7.06 43.66 38.13
N GLY A 933 6.18 44.66 37.97
CA GLY A 933 5.25 44.75 36.83
C GLY A 933 5.95 45.05 35.49
N ALA A 934 6.85 46.02 35.48
CA ALA A 934 7.46 46.52 34.23
C ALA A 934 8.38 45.50 33.53
N GLY A 935 9.09 44.65 34.28
CA GLY A 935 10.01 43.65 33.71
C GLY A 935 9.32 42.41 33.12
N ARG A 936 8.11 42.08 33.58
CA ARG A 936 7.30 40.98 33.00
C ARG A 936 6.63 41.39 31.69
N GLU A 937 6.21 42.65 31.59
CA GLU A 937 5.61 43.20 30.37
C GLU A 937 6.65 43.24 29.22
N ALA A 938 7.86 43.72 29.49
CA ALA A 938 8.98 43.71 28.57
C ALA A 938 9.36 42.29 28.07
N GLU A 939 9.44 41.30 28.97
CA GLU A 939 9.73 39.90 28.62
C GLU A 939 8.59 39.26 27.81
N ALA A 940 7.34 39.57 28.16
CA ALA A 940 6.18 39.14 27.39
C ALA A 940 6.26 39.71 25.96
N GLY A 941 6.63 40.98 25.81
CA GLY A 941 6.86 41.64 24.53
C GLY A 941 7.96 40.99 23.69
N VAL A 942 9.15 40.75 24.26
CA VAL A 942 10.28 40.13 23.54
C VAL A 942 9.99 38.66 23.20
N SER A 943 9.36 37.91 24.10
CA SER A 943 8.98 36.52 23.84
C SER A 943 7.90 36.41 22.76
N ALA A 944 6.95 37.36 22.73
CA ALA A 944 5.96 37.48 21.67
C ALA A 944 6.62 37.80 20.33
N GLY A 945 7.56 38.73 20.30
CA GLY A 945 8.33 39.05 19.09
C GLY A 945 9.19 37.88 18.58
N ARG A 946 9.84 37.11 19.46
CA ARG A 946 10.57 35.89 19.06
C ARG A 946 9.66 34.84 18.43
N ARG A 947 8.52 34.57 19.06
CA ARG A 947 7.51 33.62 18.53
C ARG A 947 6.99 34.11 17.19
N ALA A 948 6.71 35.41 17.06
CA ALA A 948 6.30 36.02 15.81
C ALA A 948 7.35 35.87 14.71
N ALA A 949 8.64 36.06 15.01
CA ALA A 949 9.70 35.85 14.03
C ALA A 949 9.81 34.38 13.58
N ALA A 950 9.70 33.41 14.48
CA ALA A 950 9.77 31.98 14.17
C ALA A 950 8.56 31.51 13.33
N VAL A 951 7.36 31.92 13.71
CA VAL A 951 6.13 31.60 12.95
C VAL A 951 6.18 32.23 11.56
N LEU A 952 6.68 33.47 11.43
CA LEU A 952 6.84 34.10 10.12
C LEU A 952 7.89 33.40 9.24
N LEU A 953 8.98 32.89 9.81
CA LEU A 953 9.99 32.09 9.08
C LEU A 953 9.39 30.81 8.48
N GLU A 954 8.51 30.12 9.22
CA GLU A 954 7.84 28.91 8.74
C GLU A 954 6.69 29.22 7.77
N CYS A 955 5.88 30.25 8.06
CA CYS A 955 4.70 30.58 7.27
C CYS A 955 5.03 31.28 5.94
N LEU A 956 6.05 32.15 5.89
CA LEU A 956 6.36 32.91 4.68
C LEU A 956 6.85 32.02 3.52
N GLY A 957 7.46 30.86 3.80
CA GLY A 957 7.79 29.85 2.79
C GLY A 957 6.56 29.10 2.26
N ALA A 958 5.66 28.65 3.15
CA ALA A 958 4.48 27.87 2.78
C ALA A 958 3.33 28.68 2.16
N HIS A 959 3.24 29.98 2.45
CA HIS A 959 2.16 30.84 1.95
C HIS A 959 2.33 31.27 0.49
N HIS A 960 3.58 31.37 -0.01
CA HIS A 960 3.84 31.79 -1.39
C HIS A 960 3.35 30.74 -2.40
N ASP A 961 3.69 29.47 -2.17
CA ASP A 961 3.31 28.35 -3.04
C ASP A 961 1.81 28.05 -2.99
N ALA A 962 1.19 28.17 -1.81
CA ALA A 962 -0.25 27.93 -1.64
C ALA A 962 -1.12 29.00 -2.34
N LEU A 963 -0.68 30.26 -2.39
CA LEU A 963 -1.40 31.35 -3.06
C LEU A 963 -1.32 31.18 -4.59
N LEU A 964 -0.14 30.81 -5.10
CA LEU A 964 0.06 30.55 -6.53
C LEU A 964 -0.69 29.29 -6.99
N GLN A 965 -0.68 28.19 -6.22
CA GLN A 965 -1.39 26.96 -6.57
C GLN A 965 -2.91 27.08 -6.47
N SER A 966 -3.44 27.74 -5.44
CA SER A 966 -4.90 27.87 -5.24
C SER A 966 -5.56 28.78 -6.28
N VAL A 967 -4.92 29.88 -6.65
CA VAL A 967 -5.45 30.79 -7.67
C VAL A 967 -5.35 30.17 -9.08
N HIS A 968 -4.30 29.41 -9.38
CA HIS A 968 -4.11 28.81 -10.71
C HIS A 968 -5.09 27.65 -11.01
N CYS A 969 -5.42 26.82 -10.01
CA CYS A 969 -6.31 25.66 -10.18
C CYS A 969 -7.79 26.04 -10.41
N ASP A 970 -8.31 27.07 -9.74
CA ASP A 970 -9.73 27.46 -9.86
C ASP A 970 -10.03 28.22 -11.16
N ILE A 971 -9.06 29.00 -11.67
CA ILE A 971 -9.21 29.78 -12.92
C ILE A 971 -9.26 28.86 -14.14
N HIS A 972 -8.46 27.79 -14.15
CA HIS A 972 -8.38 26.86 -15.27
C HIS A 972 -9.64 25.98 -15.38
N THR A 973 -10.22 25.60 -14.24
CA THR A 973 -11.40 24.73 -14.16
C THR A 973 -12.70 25.47 -14.56
N TYR A 974 -12.82 26.77 -14.25
CA TYR A 974 -14.01 27.55 -14.58
C TYR A 974 -14.09 28.01 -16.05
N CYS A 975 -12.94 28.26 -16.70
CA CYS A 975 -12.91 28.73 -18.09
C CYS A 975 -13.32 27.67 -19.13
N TYR A 976 -13.22 26.38 -18.81
CA TYR A 976 -13.50 25.29 -19.77
C TYR A 976 -15.00 24.92 -19.88
N PHE A 977 -15.83 25.24 -18.88
CA PHE A 977 -17.20 24.68 -18.76
C PHE A 977 -18.31 25.47 -19.48
N GLN A 978 -18.06 26.66 -20.05
CA GLN A 978 -19.13 27.58 -20.49
C GLN A 978 -19.24 27.91 -21.99
N ARG A 979 -18.53 27.22 -22.89
CA ARG A 979 -18.61 27.51 -24.35
C ARG A 979 -19.93 27.12 -25.06
N GLY A 980 -21.03 26.79 -24.35
CA GLY A 980 -22.16 26.04 -24.93
C GLY A 980 -23.58 26.64 -24.96
N GLU A 981 -24.00 27.55 -24.06
CA GLU A 981 -25.45 27.85 -23.91
C GLU A 981 -25.89 29.25 -24.42
N ARG A 982 -26.88 29.29 -25.34
CA ARG A 982 -27.49 30.52 -25.90
C ARG A 982 -28.52 31.12 -24.93
N ASN A 983 -28.52 32.44 -24.72
CA ASN A 983 -29.58 33.13 -23.96
C ASN A 983 -30.92 33.16 -24.74
N ALA A 984 -31.99 32.57 -24.19
CA ALA A 984 -33.29 32.45 -24.87
C ALA A 984 -34.00 33.79 -25.15
N VAL A 985 -33.87 34.79 -24.26
CA VAL A 985 -34.46 36.13 -24.45
C VAL A 985 -33.68 36.90 -25.52
N GLY A 986 -32.34 36.84 -25.45
CA GLY A 986 -31.46 37.40 -26.48
C GLY A 986 -31.70 36.78 -27.86
N ALA A 987 -31.82 35.46 -27.93
CA ALA A 987 -32.18 34.76 -29.15
C ALA A 987 -33.57 35.18 -29.67
N GLY A 988 -34.54 35.44 -28.78
CA GLY A 988 -35.85 35.98 -29.13
C GLY A 988 -35.79 37.39 -29.72
N VAL A 989 -34.95 38.28 -29.17
CA VAL A 989 -34.72 39.63 -29.72
C VAL A 989 -34.02 39.54 -31.08
N TRP A 990 -32.99 38.71 -31.21
CA TRP A 990 -32.30 38.45 -32.47
C TRP A 990 -33.27 37.99 -33.56
N LYS A 991 -34.15 37.04 -33.24
CA LYS A 991 -35.18 36.54 -34.16
C LYS A 991 -36.15 37.65 -34.59
N ARG A 992 -36.60 38.51 -33.66
CA ARG A 992 -37.49 39.63 -34.00
C ARG A 992 -36.81 40.68 -34.87
N VAL A 993 -35.57 41.07 -34.55
CA VAL A 993 -34.80 42.04 -35.36
C VAL A 993 -34.58 41.49 -36.77
N ARG A 994 -34.27 40.20 -36.88
CA ARG A 994 -34.14 39.51 -38.17
C ARG A 994 -35.42 39.59 -38.99
N LEU A 995 -36.58 39.26 -38.41
CA LEU A 995 -37.87 39.32 -39.12
C LEU A 995 -38.20 40.74 -39.62
N LYS A 996 -37.89 41.78 -38.82
CA LYS A 996 -38.08 43.19 -39.22
C LYS A 996 -37.19 43.60 -40.39
N LEU A 997 -35.90 43.23 -40.36
CA LEU A 997 -34.96 43.48 -41.46
C LEU A 997 -35.32 42.65 -42.70
N GLU A 998 -35.87 41.46 -42.54
CA GLU A 998 -36.34 40.66 -43.66
C GLU A 998 -37.64 41.18 -44.28
N GLY A 999 -38.40 42.01 -43.55
CA GLY A 999 -39.68 42.56 -43.99
C GLY A 999 -40.86 41.65 -43.73
N ARG A 1000 -40.74 40.76 -42.75
CA ARG A 1000 -41.74 39.75 -42.37
C ARG A 1000 -42.18 40.00 -40.92
N ASP A 1001 -42.55 41.24 -40.59
CA ASP A 1001 -42.97 41.61 -39.23
C ASP A 1001 -44.49 41.41 -39.06
N ASP A 1002 -44.87 40.39 -38.31
CA ASP A 1002 -46.25 39.92 -38.10
C ASP A 1002 -47.08 40.89 -37.25
N THR A 1003 -46.44 41.92 -36.69
CA THR A 1003 -47.09 42.90 -35.80
C THR A 1003 -47.74 44.06 -36.57
N LEU A 1004 -47.46 44.22 -37.85
CA LEU A 1004 -47.98 45.32 -38.69
C LEU A 1004 -49.27 44.88 -39.40
N GLY A 1005 -50.42 45.49 -39.07
CA GLY A 1005 -51.70 45.31 -39.78
C GLY A 1005 -52.80 44.49 -39.08
N ARG A 1006 -52.82 44.40 -37.74
CA ARG A 1006 -54.00 43.93 -37.01
C ARG A 1006 -54.93 45.11 -36.69
N ASP A 1007 -56.08 45.19 -37.35
CA ASP A 1007 -57.15 46.10 -36.96
C ASP A 1007 -57.55 45.86 -35.49
N THR A 1008 -57.43 46.91 -34.68
CA THR A 1008 -57.66 46.91 -33.22
C THR A 1008 -59.15 46.98 -32.88
N LEU A 1009 -59.77 45.89 -32.44
CA LEU A 1009 -60.98 45.89 -31.59
C LEU A 1009 -61.01 44.59 -30.75
N GLY A 1010 -60.73 44.67 -29.45
CA GLY A 1010 -60.82 43.54 -28.53
C GLY A 1010 -60.02 43.75 -27.24
N ALA A 1011 -60.72 43.95 -26.13
CA ALA A 1011 -60.24 44.26 -24.79
C ALA A 1011 -59.05 43.41 -24.28
N ARG A 1012 -58.09 44.05 -23.61
CA ARG A 1012 -57.13 43.37 -22.73
C ARG A 1012 -57.46 43.72 -21.29
N ASP A 1013 -58.23 42.84 -20.67
CA ASP A 1013 -58.45 42.81 -19.23
C ASP A 1013 -57.13 42.59 -18.48
N THR A 1014 -56.97 43.38 -17.43
CA THR A 1014 -55.93 43.26 -16.42
C THR A 1014 -56.29 42.15 -15.44
N GLN A 1015 -55.53 41.05 -15.41
CA GLN A 1015 -55.41 40.25 -14.19
C GLN A 1015 -54.05 39.56 -14.11
N GLY A 1016 -53.28 39.94 -13.09
CA GLY A 1016 -52.14 39.19 -12.63
C GLY A 1016 -52.60 37.94 -11.87
N GLY A 1017 -51.83 36.87 -12.03
CA GLY A 1017 -52.01 35.63 -11.29
C GLY A 1017 -50.97 34.61 -11.73
N ARG A 1018 -50.07 34.26 -10.82
CA ARG A 1018 -49.25 33.06 -10.91
C ARG A 1018 -50.18 31.85 -11.05
N ASP A 1019 -49.83 30.89 -11.88
CA ASP A 1019 -49.69 29.49 -11.45
C ASP A 1019 -49.19 28.56 -12.58
N THR A 1020 -48.13 27.84 -12.22
CA THR A 1020 -47.81 26.43 -12.46
C THR A 1020 -48.10 25.71 -13.80
N THR A 1021 -47.02 25.06 -14.29
CA THR A 1021 -46.95 23.69 -14.85
C THR A 1021 -47.50 23.36 -16.24
N ALA A 1022 -46.91 22.28 -16.79
CA ALA A 1022 -47.20 21.54 -18.02
C ALA A 1022 -46.71 22.22 -19.31
N GLY A 1023 -46.17 21.53 -20.32
CA GLY A 1023 -46.12 20.12 -20.67
C GLY A 1023 -45.78 20.10 -22.18
N ARG A 1024 -45.07 19.06 -22.65
CA ARG A 1024 -44.87 18.82 -24.08
C ARG A 1024 -46.23 18.75 -24.77
N ASP A 1025 -46.35 19.34 -25.96
CA ASP A 1025 -47.16 18.76 -27.02
C ASP A 1025 -46.63 19.12 -28.41
N THR A 1026 -46.49 18.07 -29.22
CA THR A 1026 -46.11 18.03 -30.62
C THR A 1026 -47.35 18.08 -31.50
N SER A 1027 -47.46 19.05 -32.42
CA SER A 1027 -48.16 18.83 -33.71
C SER A 1027 -47.72 19.85 -34.75
N GLY A 1028 -47.18 19.34 -35.86
CA GLY A 1028 -46.91 20.12 -37.05
C GLY A 1028 -48.22 20.51 -37.73
N ARG A 1029 -48.42 21.81 -37.91
CA ARG A 1029 -49.21 22.40 -39.00
C ARG A 1029 -48.47 23.64 -39.47
N ASP A 1030 -47.95 23.59 -40.69
CA ASP A 1030 -47.36 24.71 -41.41
C ASP A 1030 -48.42 25.79 -41.64
N THR A 1031 -48.49 26.76 -40.73
CA THR A 1031 -49.16 28.03 -41.02
C THR A 1031 -48.32 28.81 -42.02
N PRO A 1032 -48.87 29.30 -43.14
CA PRO A 1032 -48.10 30.01 -44.16
C PRO A 1032 -47.45 31.23 -43.51
N GLY A 1033 -46.11 31.28 -43.57
CA GLY A 1033 -45.33 32.31 -42.92
C GLY A 1033 -45.71 33.73 -43.38
N PRO A 1034 -45.51 34.73 -42.52
CA PRO A 1034 -45.86 36.13 -42.77
C PRO A 1034 -45.33 36.65 -44.12
N ARG A 1035 -46.22 37.28 -44.91
CA ARG A 1035 -45.90 37.85 -46.22
C ARG A 1035 -44.75 38.86 -46.10
N ARG A 1036 -43.75 38.73 -46.97
CA ARG A 1036 -42.63 39.68 -47.04
C ARG A 1036 -43.09 40.98 -47.69
N LEU A 1037 -43.15 42.07 -46.91
CA LEU A 1037 -43.50 43.40 -47.38
C LEU A 1037 -42.36 44.03 -48.20
N ALA A 1038 -42.73 44.65 -49.33
CA ALA A 1038 -41.81 45.48 -50.09
C ALA A 1038 -41.35 46.68 -49.24
N LEU A 1039 -40.24 47.31 -49.63
CA LEU A 1039 -39.63 48.37 -48.83
C LEU A 1039 -40.60 49.53 -48.55
N HIS A 1040 -41.31 50.01 -49.58
CA HIS A 1040 -42.29 51.09 -49.44
C HIS A 1040 -43.50 50.64 -48.61
N GLU A 1041 -43.97 49.40 -48.79
CA GLU A 1041 -45.13 48.84 -48.07
C GLU A 1041 -44.82 48.71 -46.57
N HIS A 1042 -43.58 48.33 -46.23
CA HIS A 1042 -43.13 48.22 -44.85
C HIS A 1042 -43.07 49.60 -44.17
N VAL A 1043 -42.55 50.62 -44.86
CA VAL A 1043 -42.51 51.99 -44.35
C VAL A 1043 -43.93 52.54 -44.19
N ASP A 1044 -44.79 52.35 -45.18
CA ASP A 1044 -46.19 52.79 -45.13
C ASP A 1044 -46.97 52.11 -44.00
N ALA A 1045 -46.77 50.81 -43.78
CA ALA A 1045 -47.41 50.07 -42.71
C ALA A 1045 -46.99 50.57 -41.33
N VAL A 1046 -45.69 50.84 -41.13
CA VAL A 1046 -45.15 51.38 -39.87
C VAL A 1046 -45.68 52.80 -39.61
N ILE A 1047 -45.72 53.66 -40.62
CA ILE A 1047 -46.25 55.03 -40.48
C ILE A 1047 -47.75 54.98 -40.15
N ARG A 1048 -48.51 54.13 -40.85
CA ARG A 1048 -49.96 53.99 -40.60
C ARG A 1048 -50.26 53.50 -39.20
N ASP A 1049 -49.53 52.51 -38.70
CA ASP A 1049 -49.71 51.97 -37.35
C ASP A 1049 -49.34 52.98 -36.26
N ALA A 1050 -48.27 53.75 -36.47
CA ALA A 1050 -47.82 54.76 -35.52
C ALA A 1050 -48.72 56.01 -35.43
N VAL A 1051 -49.45 56.35 -36.50
CA VAL A 1051 -50.37 57.51 -36.57
C VAL A 1051 -51.84 57.10 -36.33
N SER A 1052 -52.11 55.80 -36.17
CA SER A 1052 -53.46 55.32 -35.89
C SER A 1052 -53.99 55.84 -34.56
N TRP A 1053 -55.06 56.64 -34.62
CA TRP A 1053 -55.74 57.17 -33.42
C TRP A 1053 -56.12 56.07 -32.43
N GLY A 1054 -56.52 54.90 -32.92
CA GLY A 1054 -56.87 53.75 -32.06
C GLY A 1054 -55.68 53.27 -31.22
N ASN A 1055 -54.50 53.12 -31.84
CA ASN A 1055 -53.29 52.69 -31.14
C ASN A 1055 -52.78 53.77 -30.17
N LEU A 1056 -52.90 55.03 -30.61
CA LEU A 1056 -52.50 56.20 -29.87
C LEU A 1056 -53.34 56.44 -28.59
N CYS A 1057 -54.64 56.16 -28.62
CA CYS A 1057 -55.53 56.29 -27.45
C CYS A 1057 -55.29 55.23 -26.38
N HIS A 1058 -54.65 54.10 -26.72
CA HIS A 1058 -54.35 53.02 -25.77
C HIS A 1058 -52.99 53.16 -25.08
N MET A 1059 -52.24 54.23 -25.37
CA MET A 1059 -50.96 54.47 -24.71
C MET A 1059 -51.14 54.96 -23.27
N TYR A 1060 -50.16 54.62 -22.42
CA TYR A 1060 -50.11 55.07 -21.03
C TYR A 1060 -50.23 56.60 -20.95
N GLU A 1061 -50.98 57.14 -19.98
CA GLU A 1061 -51.23 58.59 -19.90
C GLU A 1061 -49.94 59.42 -19.81
N GLY A 1062 -48.89 58.92 -19.17
CA GLY A 1062 -47.58 59.59 -19.10
C GLY A 1062 -46.85 59.67 -20.44
N TRP A 1063 -47.31 58.94 -21.46
CA TRP A 1063 -46.86 59.12 -22.85
C TRP A 1063 -47.44 60.39 -23.50
N MET A 1064 -48.44 61.01 -22.85
CA MET A 1064 -49.09 62.27 -23.25
C MET A 1064 -49.44 62.31 -24.73
N ALA A 1065 -50.06 61.22 -25.21
CA ALA A 1065 -50.25 61.03 -26.63
C ALA A 1065 -51.06 62.20 -27.24
N TRP A 1066 -52.03 62.78 -26.55
CA TRP A 1066 -52.88 63.88 -27.07
C TRP A 1066 -52.21 65.27 -27.14
N VAL A 1067 -51.02 65.43 -26.56
CA VAL A 1067 -50.23 66.68 -26.55
C VAL A 1067 -49.27 66.68 -27.73
#